data_AF-A0AAN7TBZ4-F1
#
_entry.id   AF-A0AAN7TBZ4-F1
#
_cell.length_a   1.000
_cell.length_b   1.000
_cell.length_c   1.000
_cell.angle_alpha   90.00
_cell.angle_beta   90.00
_cell.angle_gamma   90.00
#
_symmetry.space_group_name_H-M   'P 1'
#
loop_
_entity.id
_entity.type
_entity.pdbx_description
1 polymer ?
#
loop_
_entity_poly.entity_id
_entity_poly.type
_entity_poly.pdbx_seq_one_letter_code
_entity_poly.pdbx_strand_id
1 'polypeptide(L)'
;MLNNTYPQYISIRFIILFLHLVAPLSTVYTLLLLRRSFFANLFTGPIFTTLLQKWCLAETLFFVTFLWYRGYLQHDAIHPPLRSKEERKALFEKVRSEIHDPARFLKGWFRGAEVESIGREDLKEFMSWAFWEGRDEASDEEELEELTAHVEKMVGKGKFKEGRGTAKSLRLTLDPIDMQWRSLVWYAVIVLVDTVVHIRLLIYGFSYTATKASSLRIFPPRPLAAVAVGKKSPVEDLSYWRKAHTSKTRMPVVFIHGIGVGLHPYVEWFHELDRSLNAGRPKDNQVGILAIEILQISTRLTEKPVLSRSDFLTQITKILDHEHGYQRFVLVSHSYGSVFSTHMLTDDTMSKRVAGTLLVDPVTMLLHMPDVAYNFTMRKPTTASEWQLWYFASKDPTVAYTLGRHFFWSENILWRDHIADLSERGNRITVSLAGRDLIVDTEAVGAYLMEKKVPDPVVVKTKGGKKKMELEVEGKEKKDVEWKKKAWKGEGVEVLWWDDLDHAQVFDDKRNRGKLVEVTRCFYDNIGHLDFAMALISAPSVNSRFAQLCIASILLLGFFWYIVPPLEAVKELRIPGLHSSQPKTALPSTPPTSSDTKPLPPKPHHPIDHLVARAEEEYAALLAQETTTVEDAARAYRERRGRHPPPHFDLWFTFARNQSALMIEPFFDQIYTDLAPFWGVPAKQTREQANAFVHRISVRNGNVTQRTDIDERVWMGLWQEMVQSIAEWLPDLDMPINVMDESRVVVPWEEVDGYMSKEQASRGLVDEKLLVDTYGSRGVLRELDLAKLGEYKPEFQGMGPYWPLAVVGCPPDSAARKAYIETDFTTPPKLTGGHPEGSYHGYVKNWTLATSPCDNAHLQGIHGTFVEPISIATSKTFFPLFGGSKLPMNNEILLPPAMYWTEDPFYSGGSSHGSTWEMKKPGLIWRGAASGGRNKEENWRRFQRHRFVSMVNSTSVREAETTGAGPPNFVLPAYNPYDLASTPSDNMGGTFADWVGTWSDAAVVHLLCFPDPNPPYCSYTDPYFKVAKSIPMAEQYSYKYLPDIDGNSFSGRYRAFLFSTSVPIKATIYREWHDSRLVPWKHFVPMHNEFSDVYGIMEYFFGNAKEGLGGHDAVGRGIAEGGKAWAEKVLRKEDMMVYVLRLLLEYARVCDDDRDVMGWRGGQGVG
;
A
#
# COMPACT_ATOMS: atom_id res chain seq x y z
N MET A 1 16.52 -0.30 4.29
CA MET A 1 17.73 0.58 4.30
C MET A 1 17.54 1.76 5.25
N LEU A 2 18.60 2.46 5.69
CA LEU A 2 18.50 3.67 6.51
C LEU A 2 18.07 4.89 5.68
N ASN A 3 17.40 5.88 6.31
CA ASN A 3 17.06 7.14 5.67
C ASN A 3 18.25 8.12 5.69
N ASN A 4 18.33 9.01 4.70
CA ASN A 4 19.46 9.94 4.54
C ASN A 4 19.32 11.20 5.41
N THR A 5 19.09 11.02 6.72
CA THR A 5 19.02 12.11 7.70
C THR A 5 20.35 12.32 8.42
N TYR A 6 20.66 13.54 8.83
CA TYR A 6 21.90 13.86 9.55
C TYR A 6 22.11 13.04 10.85
N PRO A 7 21.09 12.83 11.70
CA PRO A 7 21.23 11.97 12.88
C PRO A 7 21.56 10.51 12.52
N GLN A 8 20.94 9.96 11.48
CA GLN A 8 21.21 8.58 11.05
C GLN A 8 22.61 8.45 10.44
N TYR A 9 23.09 9.49 9.73
CA TYR A 9 24.47 9.56 9.23
C TYR A 9 25.51 9.53 10.38
N ILE A 10 25.32 10.33 11.43
CA ILE A 10 26.21 10.28 12.60
C ILE A 10 26.15 8.90 13.27
N SER A 11 24.93 8.37 13.45
CA SER A 11 24.71 7.10 14.14
C SER A 11 25.41 5.93 13.45
N ILE A 12 25.26 5.80 12.12
CA ILE A 12 25.87 4.70 11.37
C ILE A 12 27.40 4.80 11.35
N ARG A 13 27.95 6.01 11.29
CA ARG A 13 29.40 6.26 11.36
C ARG A 13 29.98 5.84 12.71
N PHE A 14 29.26 6.14 13.80
CA PHE A 14 29.65 5.73 15.14
C PHE A 14 29.61 4.20 15.30
N ILE A 15 28.55 3.54 14.84
CA ILE A 15 28.41 2.07 14.89
C ILE A 15 29.56 1.39 14.13
N ILE A 16 29.87 1.85 12.91
CA ILE A 16 30.95 1.30 12.09
C ILE A 16 32.30 1.51 12.78
N LEU A 17 32.54 2.68 13.37
CA LEU A 17 33.78 2.97 14.10
C LEU A 17 33.91 2.04 15.31
N PHE A 18 32.86 1.91 16.11
CA PHE A 18 32.82 1.03 17.28
C PHE A 18 33.17 -0.42 16.89
N LEU A 19 32.44 -0.99 15.91
CA LEU A 19 32.65 -2.38 15.49
C LEU A 19 34.05 -2.62 14.91
N HIS A 20 34.61 -1.66 14.16
CA HIS A 20 35.98 -1.76 13.67
C HIS A 20 37.04 -1.71 14.77
N LEU A 21 36.82 -0.90 15.82
CA LEU A 21 37.81 -0.71 16.89
C LEU A 21 37.87 -1.88 17.88
N VAL A 22 36.84 -2.73 17.96
CA VAL A 22 36.82 -3.88 18.89
C VAL A 22 38.05 -4.77 18.74
N ALA A 23 38.41 -5.17 17.52
CA ALA A 23 39.53 -6.08 17.28
C ALA A 23 40.91 -5.45 17.53
N PRO A 24 41.24 -4.24 17.00
CA PRO A 24 42.48 -3.55 17.33
C PRO A 24 42.65 -3.26 18.82
N LEU A 25 41.60 -2.77 19.51
CA LEU A 25 41.65 -2.50 20.94
C LEU A 25 41.85 -3.78 21.75
N SER A 26 41.16 -4.87 21.39
CA SER A 26 41.36 -6.18 22.00
C SER A 26 42.77 -6.72 21.78
N THR A 27 43.35 -6.47 20.60
CA THR A 27 44.73 -6.87 20.26
C THR A 27 45.73 -6.10 21.11
N VAL A 28 45.61 -4.77 21.21
CA VAL A 28 46.46 -3.94 22.08
C VAL A 28 46.36 -4.40 23.53
N TYR A 29 45.14 -4.63 24.03
CA TYR A 29 44.92 -5.10 25.40
C TYR A 29 45.56 -6.48 25.64
N THR A 30 45.38 -7.43 24.72
CA THR A 30 46.00 -8.77 24.80
C THR A 30 47.53 -8.70 24.78
N LEU A 31 48.12 -7.86 23.93
CA LEU A 31 49.58 -7.66 23.88
C LEU A 31 50.11 -7.04 25.18
N LEU A 32 49.40 -6.08 25.76
CA LEU A 32 49.76 -5.48 27.06
C LEU A 32 49.69 -6.52 28.19
N LEU A 33 48.71 -7.42 28.17
CA LEU A 33 48.59 -8.52 29.13
C LEU A 33 49.73 -9.54 28.97
N LEU A 34 50.00 -9.99 27.74
CA LEU A 34 51.10 -10.91 27.46
C LEU A 34 52.45 -10.33 27.90
N ARG A 35 52.68 -9.02 27.68
CA ARG A 35 53.87 -8.31 28.16
C ARG A 35 53.95 -8.29 29.69
N ARG A 36 52.83 -8.04 30.37
CA ARG A 36 52.77 -8.00 31.85
C ARG A 36 52.98 -9.38 32.46
N SER A 37 52.49 -10.42 31.81
CA SER A 37 52.52 -11.79 32.33
C SER A 37 53.77 -12.58 31.97
N PHE A 38 54.56 -12.11 31.01
CA PHE A 38 55.98 -12.49 30.91
C PHE A 38 56.74 -12.23 32.23
N PHE A 39 56.17 -11.43 33.15
CA PHE A 39 56.69 -11.15 34.49
C PHE A 39 55.81 -11.66 35.67
N ALA A 40 54.62 -12.28 35.46
CA ALA A 40 53.79 -12.87 36.52
C ALA A 40 52.62 -13.75 36.01
N ASN A 41 52.24 -14.79 36.78
CA ASN A 41 51.20 -15.79 36.46
C ASN A 41 49.82 -15.21 36.06
N LEU A 42 49.26 -15.67 34.94
CA LEU A 42 47.98 -15.23 34.37
C LEU A 42 46.77 -15.89 35.05
N PHE A 43 45.69 -15.10 35.18
CA PHE A 43 44.30 -15.52 35.47
C PHE A 43 43.88 -15.76 36.93
N THR A 44 44.56 -15.18 37.92
CA THR A 44 44.01 -15.08 39.29
C THR A 44 43.42 -13.69 39.52
N GLY A 45 42.20 -13.47 39.05
CA GLY A 45 41.46 -12.22 39.22
C GLY A 45 39.95 -12.47 39.33
N PRO A 46 39.18 -11.46 39.73
CA PRO A 46 37.72 -11.56 39.79
C PRO A 46 37.16 -12.09 38.46
N ILE A 47 36.19 -13.02 38.52
CA ILE A 47 35.62 -13.78 37.38
C ILE A 47 35.44 -12.93 36.13
N PHE A 48 34.96 -11.71 36.33
CA PHE A 48 34.70 -10.75 35.29
C PHE A 48 35.91 -10.29 34.48
N THR A 49 37.00 -9.95 35.18
CA THR A 49 38.25 -9.56 34.55
C THR A 49 38.81 -10.72 33.72
N THR A 50 38.69 -11.94 34.22
CA THR A 50 39.08 -13.16 33.50
C THR A 50 38.22 -13.41 32.26
N LEU A 51 36.91 -13.14 32.30
CA LEU A 51 36.02 -13.27 31.14
C LEU A 51 36.33 -12.23 30.06
N LEU A 52 36.56 -10.97 30.43
CA LEU A 52 36.94 -9.91 29.50
C LEU A 52 38.29 -10.20 28.84
N GLN A 53 39.28 -10.67 29.60
CA GLN A 53 40.59 -11.08 29.08
C GLN A 53 40.47 -12.22 28.06
N LYS A 54 39.65 -13.24 28.36
CA LYS A 54 39.38 -14.35 27.44
C LYS A 54 38.70 -13.88 26.16
N TRP A 55 37.74 -12.95 26.26
CA TRP A 55 37.07 -12.37 25.10
C TRP A 55 38.03 -11.57 24.22
N CYS A 56 38.85 -10.69 24.82
CA CYS A 56 39.83 -9.91 24.07
C CYS A 56 40.87 -10.81 23.38
N LEU A 57 41.31 -11.89 24.03
CA LEU A 57 42.18 -12.89 23.41
C LEU A 57 41.48 -13.57 22.21
N ALA A 58 40.21 -13.97 22.35
CA ALA A 58 39.44 -14.58 21.26
C ALA A 58 39.28 -13.62 20.07
N GLU A 59 38.92 -12.35 20.29
CA GLU A 59 38.87 -11.31 19.25
C GLU A 59 40.22 -11.12 18.57
N THR A 60 41.32 -11.13 19.34
CA THR A 60 42.68 -11.01 18.80
C THR A 60 43.03 -12.18 17.88
N LEU A 61 42.79 -13.41 18.33
CA LEU A 61 43.05 -14.62 17.55
C LEU A 61 42.20 -14.66 16.27
N PHE A 62 40.93 -14.28 16.37
CA PHE A 62 40.04 -14.20 15.23
C PHE A 62 40.49 -13.15 14.21
N PHE A 63 40.90 -11.96 14.66
CA PHE A 63 41.43 -10.91 13.80
C PHE A 63 42.70 -11.34 13.06
N VAL A 64 43.65 -11.97 13.76
CA VAL A 64 44.87 -12.51 13.12
C VAL A 64 44.54 -13.60 12.10
N THR A 65 43.61 -14.50 12.43
CA THR A 65 43.13 -15.54 11.50
C THR A 65 42.49 -14.93 10.25
N PHE A 66 41.72 -13.85 10.42
CA PHE A 66 41.14 -13.11 9.31
C PHE A 66 42.21 -12.51 8.39
N LEU A 67 43.34 -12.01 8.92
CA LEU A 67 44.42 -11.47 8.08
C LEU A 67 45.00 -12.54 7.14
N TRP A 68 45.14 -13.78 7.62
CA TRP A 68 45.53 -14.92 6.79
C TRP A 68 44.42 -15.29 5.79
N TYR A 69 43.18 -15.42 6.28
CA TYR A 69 42.02 -15.79 5.47
C TYR A 69 41.73 -14.78 4.34
N ARG A 70 41.96 -13.49 4.59
CA ARG A 70 41.87 -12.43 3.57
C ARG A 70 42.82 -12.69 2.41
N GLY A 71 44.03 -13.19 2.68
CA GLY A 71 44.97 -13.59 1.65
C GLY A 71 44.46 -14.80 0.86
N TYR A 72 43.92 -15.81 1.55
CA TYR A 72 43.28 -16.96 0.92
C TYR A 72 42.12 -16.56 -0.01
N LEU A 73 41.27 -15.61 0.38
CA LEU A 73 40.16 -15.17 -0.47
C LEU A 73 40.57 -14.37 -1.71
N GLN A 74 41.86 -14.07 -1.92
CA GLN A 74 42.32 -13.42 -3.16
C GLN A 74 42.56 -14.39 -4.32
N HIS A 75 42.52 -15.71 -4.09
CA HIS A 75 42.72 -16.72 -5.14
C HIS A 75 41.80 -16.49 -6.34
N ASP A 76 42.26 -16.93 -7.51
CA ASP A 76 41.58 -16.76 -8.77
C ASP A 76 40.20 -17.44 -8.78
N ALA A 77 39.32 -16.93 -9.63
CA ALA A 77 37.97 -17.44 -9.78
C ALA A 77 37.98 -18.84 -10.42
N ILE A 78 37.02 -19.67 -10.03
CA ILE A 78 36.69 -20.88 -10.79
C ILE A 78 35.74 -20.45 -11.91
N HIS A 79 36.27 -20.27 -13.10
CA HIS A 79 35.54 -19.75 -14.25
C HIS A 79 34.61 -20.79 -14.89
N PRO A 80 33.46 -20.38 -15.45
CA PRO A 80 32.62 -21.25 -16.29
C PRO A 80 33.35 -21.65 -17.58
N PRO A 81 32.86 -22.66 -18.31
CA PRO A 81 33.36 -22.98 -19.65
C PRO A 81 33.36 -21.74 -20.55
N LEU A 82 34.40 -21.59 -21.39
CA LEU A 82 34.44 -20.52 -22.37
C LEU A 82 33.35 -20.74 -23.43
N ARG A 83 32.71 -19.64 -23.83
CA ARG A 83 31.75 -19.63 -24.95
C ARG A 83 32.45 -19.94 -26.26
N SER A 84 31.74 -20.54 -27.21
CA SER A 84 32.24 -20.72 -28.58
C SER A 84 32.46 -19.36 -29.26
N LYS A 85 33.24 -19.33 -30.34
CA LYS A 85 33.44 -18.13 -31.16
C LYS A 85 32.11 -17.53 -31.64
N GLU A 86 31.19 -18.37 -32.08
CA GLU A 86 29.85 -17.98 -32.55
C GLU A 86 29.04 -17.35 -31.41
N GLU A 87 29.06 -17.97 -30.23
CA GLU A 87 28.36 -17.45 -29.04
C GLU A 87 28.96 -16.12 -28.55
N ARG A 88 30.29 -15.96 -28.61
CA ARG A 88 30.96 -14.69 -28.29
C ARG A 88 30.58 -13.59 -29.26
N LYS A 89 30.59 -13.87 -30.57
CA LYS A 89 30.15 -12.91 -31.59
C LYS A 89 28.67 -12.52 -31.40
N ALA A 90 27.80 -13.50 -31.11
CA ALA A 90 26.40 -13.23 -30.81
C ALA A 90 26.23 -12.36 -29.55
N LEU A 91 27.00 -12.62 -28.50
CA LEU A 91 27.00 -11.81 -27.28
C LEU A 91 27.51 -10.38 -27.55
N PHE A 92 28.57 -10.23 -28.34
CA PHE A 92 29.10 -8.91 -28.73
C PHE A 92 28.06 -8.11 -29.50
N GLU A 93 27.41 -8.72 -30.51
CA GLU A 93 26.34 -8.07 -31.27
C GLU A 93 25.13 -7.74 -30.39
N LYS A 94 24.79 -8.61 -29.41
CA LYS A 94 23.72 -8.32 -28.46
C LYS A 94 24.06 -7.11 -27.61
N VAL A 95 25.26 -7.02 -27.05
CA VAL A 95 25.73 -5.85 -26.29
C VAL A 95 25.73 -4.60 -27.16
N ARG A 96 26.24 -4.68 -28.39
CA ARG A 96 26.25 -3.56 -29.33
C ARG A 96 24.84 -3.04 -29.63
N SER A 97 23.86 -3.93 -29.77
CA SER A 97 22.47 -3.54 -30.03
C SER A 97 21.78 -2.85 -28.86
N GLU A 98 22.35 -2.96 -27.66
CA GLU A 98 21.83 -2.43 -26.39
C GLU A 98 22.68 -1.27 -25.87
N ILE A 99 23.42 -0.59 -26.76
CA ILE A 99 24.21 0.62 -26.46
C ILE A 99 23.87 1.71 -27.47
N HIS A 100 23.64 2.93 -26.98
CA HIS A 100 23.37 4.09 -27.84
C HIS A 100 24.65 4.89 -28.14
N ASP A 101 25.49 5.17 -27.14
CA ASP A 101 26.79 5.86 -27.29
C ASP A 101 27.96 4.96 -26.83
N PRO A 102 28.71 4.35 -27.79
CA PRO A 102 29.86 3.49 -27.49
C PRO A 102 30.98 4.18 -26.71
N ALA A 103 31.17 5.50 -26.89
CA ALA A 103 32.21 6.24 -26.18
C ALA A 103 31.83 6.43 -24.70
N ARG A 104 30.57 6.77 -24.42
CA ARG A 104 30.04 6.84 -23.05
C ARG A 104 30.07 5.48 -22.37
N PHE A 105 29.68 4.42 -23.08
CA PHE A 105 29.73 3.04 -22.58
C PHE A 105 31.13 2.68 -22.06
N LEU A 106 32.17 2.89 -22.88
CA LEU A 106 33.55 2.63 -22.49
C LEU A 106 34.00 3.56 -21.37
N LYS A 107 33.69 4.85 -21.42
CA LYS A 107 33.98 5.79 -20.33
C LYS A 107 33.44 5.31 -18.99
N GLY A 108 32.23 4.75 -18.97
CA GLY A 108 31.63 4.14 -17.78
C GLY A 108 32.45 2.98 -17.22
N TRP A 109 32.76 1.98 -18.07
CA TRP A 109 33.57 0.81 -17.69
C TRP A 109 35.02 1.16 -17.32
N PHE A 110 35.56 2.25 -17.84
CA PHE A 110 36.87 2.81 -17.50
C PHE A 110 36.80 3.91 -16.40
N ARG A 111 35.82 3.80 -15.49
CA ARG A 111 35.73 4.59 -14.26
C ARG A 111 35.61 6.11 -14.50
N GLY A 112 35.02 6.50 -15.63
CA GLY A 112 34.84 7.88 -16.07
C GLY A 112 36.05 8.49 -16.75
N ALA A 113 37.01 7.69 -17.22
CA ALA A 113 38.15 8.17 -17.99
C ALA A 113 37.73 8.59 -19.41
N GLU A 114 38.33 9.65 -19.94
CA GLU A 114 38.10 10.05 -21.34
C GLU A 114 38.70 8.98 -22.27
N VAL A 115 38.04 8.75 -23.42
CA VAL A 115 38.42 7.69 -24.37
C VAL A 115 39.86 7.86 -24.85
N GLU A 116 40.32 9.11 -25.03
CA GLU A 116 41.67 9.45 -25.44
C GLU A 116 42.75 9.03 -24.42
N SER A 117 42.37 8.76 -23.18
CA SER A 117 43.27 8.27 -22.13
C SER A 117 43.31 6.74 -22.01
N ILE A 118 42.41 6.05 -22.72
CA ILE A 118 42.35 4.59 -22.79
C ILE A 118 43.37 4.15 -23.86
N GLY A 119 44.31 3.30 -23.45
CA GLY A 119 45.24 2.68 -24.37
C GLY A 119 44.57 1.56 -25.15
N ARG A 120 44.99 1.33 -26.39
CA ARG A 120 44.53 0.22 -27.20
C ARG A 120 44.75 -1.14 -26.51
N GLU A 121 45.87 -1.30 -25.81
CA GLU A 121 46.16 -2.52 -25.04
C GLU A 121 45.22 -2.67 -23.83
N ASP A 122 44.86 -1.57 -23.16
CA ASP A 122 43.92 -1.61 -22.04
C ASP A 122 42.50 -1.92 -22.51
N LEU A 123 42.14 -1.47 -23.72
CA LEU A 123 40.89 -1.85 -24.39
C LEU A 123 40.89 -3.35 -24.71
N LYS A 124 41.96 -3.89 -25.28
CA LYS A 124 42.11 -5.34 -25.52
C LYS A 124 41.96 -6.16 -24.24
N GLU A 125 42.61 -5.76 -23.14
CA GLU A 125 42.47 -6.44 -21.85
C GLU A 125 41.02 -6.41 -21.33
N PHE A 126 40.30 -5.31 -21.55
CA PHE A 126 38.89 -5.21 -21.19
C PHE A 126 38.02 -6.13 -22.06
N MET A 127 38.28 -6.20 -23.36
CA MET A 127 37.57 -7.10 -24.29
C MET A 127 37.82 -8.58 -23.96
N SER A 128 39.07 -8.93 -23.65
CA SER A 128 39.45 -10.26 -23.16
C SER A 128 38.68 -10.62 -21.88
N TRP A 129 38.62 -9.72 -20.90
CA TRP A 129 37.80 -9.95 -19.70
C TRP A 129 36.31 -10.12 -20.04
N ALA A 130 35.75 -9.26 -20.88
CA ALA A 130 34.31 -9.24 -21.15
C ALA A 130 33.82 -10.48 -21.92
N PHE A 131 34.62 -11.05 -22.83
CA PHE A 131 34.20 -12.13 -23.73
C PHE A 131 34.97 -13.46 -23.55
N TRP A 132 36.16 -13.43 -22.94
CA TRP A 132 37.00 -14.59 -22.61
C TRP A 132 37.26 -14.76 -21.11
N GLU A 133 36.69 -13.90 -20.25
CA GLU A 133 36.95 -13.91 -18.81
C GLU A 133 38.45 -13.77 -18.46
N GLY A 134 39.26 -13.20 -19.35
CA GLY A 134 40.71 -13.06 -19.18
C GLY A 134 41.54 -14.29 -19.57
N ARG A 135 40.94 -15.26 -20.28
CA ARG A 135 41.55 -16.55 -20.62
C ARG A 135 41.66 -16.78 -22.14
N ASP A 136 41.83 -15.73 -22.91
CA ASP A 136 42.13 -15.83 -24.34
C ASP A 136 43.50 -16.46 -24.58
N GLU A 137 43.61 -17.24 -25.65
CA GLU A 137 44.85 -17.87 -26.08
C GLU A 137 45.37 -17.24 -27.38
N ALA A 138 46.61 -17.57 -27.77
CA ALA A 138 47.19 -17.04 -29.01
C ALA A 138 46.36 -17.34 -30.27
N SER A 139 45.55 -18.41 -30.26
CA SER A 139 44.62 -18.73 -31.36
C SER A 139 43.40 -17.82 -31.44
N ASP A 140 43.05 -17.13 -30.34
CA ASP A 140 41.94 -16.19 -30.28
C ASP A 140 42.35 -14.76 -30.70
N GLU A 141 43.66 -14.49 -30.84
CA GLU A 141 44.20 -13.15 -31.11
C GLU A 141 43.56 -12.49 -32.34
N GLU A 142 43.34 -13.25 -33.42
CA GLU A 142 42.69 -12.73 -34.63
C GLU A 142 41.25 -12.29 -34.35
N GLU A 143 40.50 -13.05 -33.54
CA GLU A 143 39.12 -12.72 -33.16
C GLU A 143 39.09 -11.53 -32.19
N LEU A 144 39.97 -11.50 -31.19
CA LEU A 144 40.08 -10.40 -30.24
C LEU A 144 40.45 -9.09 -30.94
N GLU A 145 41.38 -9.15 -31.90
CA GLU A 145 41.76 -8.03 -32.75
C GLU A 145 40.59 -7.58 -33.64
N GLU A 146 39.86 -8.52 -34.24
CA GLU A 146 38.65 -8.23 -35.03
C GLU A 146 37.61 -7.47 -34.20
N LEU A 147 37.26 -7.95 -33.00
CA LEU A 147 36.28 -7.30 -32.12
C LEU A 147 36.78 -5.95 -31.61
N THR A 148 38.07 -5.85 -31.26
CA THR A 148 38.70 -4.59 -30.83
C THR A 148 38.62 -3.54 -31.94
N ALA A 149 38.96 -3.91 -33.18
CA ALA A 149 38.87 -3.02 -34.33
C ALA A 149 37.41 -2.57 -34.62
N HIS A 150 36.43 -3.43 -34.36
CA HIS A 150 35.01 -3.05 -34.43
C HIS A 150 34.67 -1.97 -33.39
N VAL A 151 35.13 -2.12 -32.14
CA VAL A 151 34.95 -1.09 -31.10
C VAL A 151 35.64 0.21 -31.48
N GLU A 152 36.87 0.15 -32.00
CA GLU A 152 37.58 1.33 -32.51
C GLU A 152 36.81 2.06 -33.61
N LYS A 153 36.19 1.30 -34.52
CA LYS A 153 35.34 1.85 -35.58
C LYS A 153 34.07 2.50 -35.03
N MET A 154 33.43 1.89 -34.03
CA MET A 154 32.21 2.41 -33.40
C MET A 154 32.45 3.74 -32.68
N VAL A 155 33.59 3.88 -32.01
CA VAL A 155 33.94 5.09 -31.24
C VAL A 155 34.58 6.17 -32.14
N GLY A 156 35.29 5.74 -33.19
CA GLY A 156 35.99 6.61 -34.13
C GLY A 156 37.47 6.24 -34.22
N LYS A 157 37.95 5.99 -35.44
CA LYS A 157 39.36 5.60 -35.67
C LYS A 157 40.32 6.68 -35.16
N GLY A 158 41.37 6.25 -34.46
CA GLY A 158 42.42 7.14 -33.93
C GLY A 158 42.07 7.86 -32.63
N LYS A 159 40.95 7.50 -31.97
CA LYS A 159 40.56 8.07 -30.67
C LYS A 159 41.28 7.47 -29.47
N PHE A 160 41.65 6.20 -29.55
CA PHE A 160 42.40 5.53 -28.49
C PHE A 160 43.88 5.86 -28.58
N LYS A 161 44.56 5.88 -27.43
CA LYS A 161 46.01 6.07 -27.39
C LYS A 161 46.71 4.79 -27.88
N GLU A 162 47.73 4.94 -28.72
CA GLU A 162 48.59 3.80 -29.10
C GLU A 162 49.28 3.19 -27.87
N GLY A 163 49.31 1.86 -27.79
CA GLY A 163 49.88 1.13 -26.65
C GLY A 163 49.03 1.25 -25.37
N ARG A 164 49.69 1.34 -24.21
CA ARG A 164 49.02 1.49 -22.90
C ARG A 164 48.72 2.95 -22.55
N GLY A 165 47.54 3.17 -21.99
CA GLY A 165 47.02 4.42 -21.47
C GLY A 165 47.21 4.59 -19.98
N THR A 166 46.46 5.52 -19.39
CA THR A 166 46.43 5.78 -17.94
C THR A 166 45.11 5.38 -17.28
N ALA A 167 44.10 5.05 -18.10
CA ALA A 167 42.79 4.61 -17.65
C ALA A 167 42.83 3.19 -17.05
N LYS A 168 41.89 2.87 -16.16
CA LYS A 168 41.71 1.53 -15.59
C LYS A 168 40.27 1.08 -15.76
N SER A 169 40.06 -0.09 -16.36
CA SER A 169 38.76 -0.74 -16.47
C SER A 169 38.32 -1.37 -15.14
N LEU A 170 37.04 -1.73 -15.04
CA LEU A 170 36.52 -2.62 -14.01
C LEU A 170 36.52 -4.06 -14.55
N ARG A 171 37.13 -5.00 -13.80
CA ARG A 171 37.18 -6.42 -14.17
C ARG A 171 36.86 -7.28 -12.95
N LEU A 172 35.58 -7.38 -12.60
CA LEU A 172 35.13 -7.88 -11.29
C LEU A 172 35.76 -9.21 -10.87
N THR A 173 35.86 -10.17 -11.80
CA THR A 173 36.35 -11.53 -11.55
C THR A 173 37.88 -11.63 -11.44
N LEU A 174 38.61 -10.59 -11.85
CA LEU A 174 40.08 -10.55 -11.91
C LEU A 174 40.69 -9.50 -10.98
N ASP A 175 39.97 -8.40 -10.72
CA ASP A 175 40.46 -7.31 -9.87
C ASP A 175 40.61 -7.78 -8.40
N PRO A 176 41.52 -7.16 -7.61
CA PRO A 176 41.69 -7.49 -6.20
C PRO A 176 40.41 -7.26 -5.38
N ILE A 177 40.10 -8.19 -4.47
CA ILE A 177 38.88 -8.13 -3.67
C ILE A 177 39.11 -7.22 -2.46
N ASP A 178 38.36 -6.11 -2.40
CA ASP A 178 38.40 -5.18 -1.28
C ASP A 178 37.35 -5.55 -0.21
N MET A 179 37.82 -6.07 0.93
CA MET A 179 37.03 -6.53 2.07
C MET A 179 37.54 -5.95 3.40
N GLN A 180 36.67 -5.87 4.41
CA GLN A 180 36.99 -5.39 5.75
C GLN A 180 36.80 -6.51 6.78
N TRP A 181 37.51 -6.48 7.92
CA TRP A 181 37.33 -7.46 8.98
C TRP A 181 35.99 -7.28 9.71
N ARG A 182 35.49 -8.34 10.35
CA ARG A 182 34.35 -8.30 11.26
C ARG A 182 34.78 -8.80 12.63
N SER A 183 34.29 -8.16 13.69
CA SER A 183 34.56 -8.59 15.06
C SER A 183 33.72 -9.81 15.43
N LEU A 184 34.16 -10.58 16.42
CA LEU A 184 33.33 -11.63 17.03
C LEU A 184 32.05 -11.05 17.64
N VAL A 185 32.07 -9.79 18.12
CA VAL A 185 30.86 -9.07 18.54
C VAL A 185 29.82 -9.02 17.42
N TRP A 186 30.24 -8.68 16.19
CA TRP A 186 29.34 -8.67 15.04
C TRP A 186 28.77 -10.06 14.74
N TYR A 187 29.61 -11.10 14.73
CA TYR A 187 29.13 -12.46 14.50
C TYR A 187 28.22 -12.99 15.61
N ALA A 188 28.41 -12.55 16.87
CA ALA A 188 27.48 -12.85 17.95
C ALA A 188 26.08 -12.24 17.71
N VAL A 189 26.02 -11.01 17.17
CA VAL A 189 24.75 -10.40 16.74
C VAL A 189 24.10 -11.22 15.62
N ILE A 190 24.87 -11.71 14.66
CA ILE A 190 24.36 -12.59 13.58
C ILE A 190 23.78 -13.90 14.15
N VAL A 191 24.41 -14.52 15.15
CA VAL A 191 23.85 -15.72 15.82
C VAL A 191 22.52 -15.41 16.49
N LEU A 192 22.42 -14.27 17.19
CA LEU A 192 21.18 -13.88 17.86
C LEU A 192 20.05 -13.66 16.85
N VAL A 193 20.30 -12.89 15.79
CA VAL A 193 19.31 -12.63 14.74
C VAL A 193 18.86 -13.94 14.08
N ASP A 194 19.81 -14.82 13.72
CA ASP A 194 19.50 -16.14 13.14
C ASP A 194 18.65 -17.02 14.06
N THR A 195 18.93 -16.98 15.37
CA THR A 195 18.17 -17.73 16.37
C THR A 195 16.74 -17.22 16.46
N VAL A 196 16.54 -15.89 16.48
CA VAL A 196 15.20 -15.28 16.48
C VAL A 196 14.44 -15.65 15.21
N VAL A 197 15.08 -15.60 14.04
CA VAL A 197 14.46 -16.00 12.76
C VAL A 197 14.05 -17.47 12.79
N HIS A 198 14.92 -18.35 13.25
CA HIS A 198 14.63 -19.77 13.40
C HIS A 198 13.38 -20.01 14.27
N ILE A 199 13.34 -19.41 15.47
CA ILE A 199 12.21 -19.55 16.39
C ILE A 199 10.92 -19.05 15.75
N ARG A 200 10.95 -17.89 15.09
CA ARG A 200 9.77 -17.29 14.47
C ARG A 200 9.21 -18.14 13.32
N LEU A 201 10.07 -18.65 12.45
CA LEU A 201 9.64 -19.53 11.35
C LEU A 201 9.06 -20.85 11.88
N LEU A 202 9.63 -21.42 12.95
CA LEU A 202 9.05 -22.58 13.63
C LEU A 202 7.67 -22.27 14.23
N ILE A 203 7.49 -21.12 14.89
CA ILE A 203 6.20 -20.66 15.42
C ILE A 203 5.15 -20.51 14.31
N TYR A 204 5.55 -20.05 13.12
CA TYR A 204 4.68 -19.95 11.94
C TYR A 204 4.49 -21.30 11.21
N GLY A 205 5.01 -22.39 11.77
CA GLY A 205 4.79 -23.75 11.28
C GLY A 205 5.64 -24.12 10.06
N PHE A 206 6.74 -23.40 9.79
CA PHE A 206 7.74 -23.85 8.83
C PHE A 206 8.64 -24.92 9.46
N SER A 207 9.10 -25.85 8.63
CA SER A 207 10.07 -26.88 9.01
C SER A 207 11.43 -26.58 8.37
N TYR A 208 12.51 -26.74 9.14
CA TYR A 208 13.87 -26.57 8.64
C TYR A 208 14.44 -27.88 8.09
N THR A 209 15.02 -27.82 6.90
CA THR A 209 15.64 -28.95 6.20
C THR A 209 17.11 -28.63 5.87
N ALA A 210 18.03 -29.44 6.39
CA ALA A 210 19.47 -29.29 6.20
C ALA A 210 20.20 -30.62 6.41
N THR A 211 21.53 -30.64 6.24
CA THR A 211 22.37 -31.73 6.77
C THR A 211 22.99 -31.28 8.09
N LYS A 212 23.05 -32.16 9.09
CA LYS A 212 23.64 -31.81 10.41
C LYS A 212 25.10 -31.34 10.28
N ALA A 213 25.83 -31.88 9.31
CA ALA A 213 27.20 -31.47 9.01
C ALA A 213 27.27 -30.05 8.43
N SER A 214 26.36 -29.68 7.51
CA SER A 214 26.37 -28.34 6.91
C SER A 214 25.97 -27.25 7.90
N SER A 215 25.11 -27.52 8.88
CA SER A 215 24.74 -26.54 9.92
C SER A 215 25.86 -26.20 10.92
N LEU A 216 26.86 -27.08 11.07
CA LEU A 216 27.96 -26.91 12.05
C LEU A 216 29.29 -26.46 11.41
N ARG A 217 29.47 -26.63 10.09
CA ARG A 217 30.68 -26.22 9.35
C ARG A 217 30.70 -24.73 8.94
N ILE A 218 29.68 -23.97 9.32
CA ILE A 218 29.53 -22.55 8.97
C ILE A 218 29.84 -21.70 10.18
N PHE A 219 30.55 -20.59 9.97
CA PHE A 219 30.85 -19.63 11.03
C PHE A 219 30.04 -18.33 10.86
N PRO A 220 29.36 -17.84 11.90
CA PRO A 220 29.26 -18.42 13.23
C PRO A 220 28.36 -19.67 13.27
N PRO A 221 28.58 -20.61 14.21
CA PRO A 221 27.84 -21.87 14.28
C PRO A 221 26.35 -21.64 14.52
N ARG A 222 25.50 -22.52 13.97
CA ARG A 222 24.03 -22.45 14.07
C ARG A 222 23.48 -23.59 14.94
N PRO A 223 23.63 -23.54 16.28
CA PRO A 223 23.26 -24.65 17.16
C PRO A 223 21.76 -24.95 17.13
N LEU A 224 20.90 -23.92 17.11
CA LEU A 224 19.46 -24.11 16.99
C LEU A 224 19.09 -24.78 15.66
N ALA A 225 19.73 -24.38 14.56
CA ALA A 225 19.51 -24.99 13.25
C ALA A 225 19.88 -26.48 13.25
N ALA A 226 20.99 -26.85 13.90
CA ALA A 226 21.45 -28.24 13.98
C ALA A 226 20.52 -29.15 14.79
N VAL A 227 19.85 -28.62 15.83
CA VAL A 227 18.89 -29.38 16.66
C VAL A 227 17.47 -29.34 16.10
N ALA A 228 17.09 -28.27 15.39
CA ALA A 228 15.75 -28.08 14.82
C ALA A 228 15.58 -28.71 13.43
N VAL A 229 16.56 -29.47 12.93
CA VAL A 229 16.47 -30.19 11.64
C VAL A 229 15.30 -31.17 11.69
N GLY A 230 14.22 -30.85 10.99
CA GLY A 230 13.03 -31.70 10.93
C GLY A 230 13.20 -32.85 9.93
N LYS A 231 13.81 -32.57 8.78
CA LYS A 231 14.16 -33.57 7.75
C LYS A 231 15.57 -33.33 7.21
N LYS A 232 16.22 -34.41 6.76
CA LYS A 232 17.53 -34.32 6.08
C LYS A 232 17.32 -33.78 4.67
N SER A 233 18.14 -32.81 4.25
CA SER A 233 18.15 -32.30 2.87
C SER A 233 18.55 -33.41 1.87
N PRO A 234 17.91 -33.50 0.69
CA PRO A 234 18.30 -34.44 -0.37
C PRO A 234 19.64 -34.07 -1.04
N VAL A 235 20.18 -32.89 -0.74
CA VAL A 235 21.45 -32.38 -1.25
C VAL A 235 22.34 -31.88 -0.11
N GLU A 236 23.64 -31.78 -0.35
CA GLU A 236 24.62 -31.46 0.71
C GLU A 236 24.78 -29.94 0.94
N ASP A 237 24.73 -29.13 -0.12
CA ASP A 237 25.20 -27.73 -0.09
C ASP A 237 24.09 -26.70 0.07
N LEU A 238 22.82 -27.09 -0.07
CA LEU A 238 21.66 -26.21 0.12
C LEU A 238 20.83 -26.62 1.34
N SER A 239 20.54 -25.63 2.18
CA SER A 239 19.53 -25.70 3.25
C SER A 239 18.32 -24.86 2.88
N TYR A 240 17.15 -25.24 3.37
CA TYR A 240 15.92 -24.53 3.05
C TYR A 240 14.85 -24.69 4.14
N TRP A 241 13.95 -23.71 4.17
CA TRP A 241 12.73 -23.76 4.98
C TRP A 241 11.55 -24.17 4.12
N ARG A 242 10.67 -25.00 4.67
CA ARG A 242 9.49 -25.46 3.94
C ARG A 242 8.21 -25.41 4.77
N LYS A 243 7.13 -24.99 4.11
CA LYS A 243 5.75 -25.24 4.49
C LYS A 243 5.19 -26.34 3.59
N ALA A 244 4.50 -27.32 4.15
CA ALA A 244 4.05 -28.49 3.39
C ALA A 244 3.02 -28.12 2.31
N HIS A 245 3.18 -28.69 1.11
CA HIS A 245 2.23 -28.57 0.03
C HIS A 245 1.34 -29.80 -0.07
N THR A 246 0.02 -29.62 -0.02
CA THR A 246 -0.97 -30.70 -0.16
C THR A 246 -2.00 -30.46 -1.24
N SER A 247 -2.13 -29.22 -1.73
CA SER A 247 -3.09 -28.90 -2.77
C SER A 247 -2.77 -29.55 -4.11
N LYS A 248 -3.81 -29.94 -4.84
CA LYS A 248 -3.73 -30.57 -6.18
C LYS A 248 -4.03 -29.60 -7.33
N THR A 249 -4.61 -28.44 -7.02
CA THR A 249 -5.15 -27.50 -8.02
C THR A 249 -4.39 -26.18 -8.08
N ARG A 250 -3.41 -26.00 -7.20
CA ARG A 250 -2.91 -24.71 -6.73
C ARG A 250 -1.39 -24.84 -6.58
N MET A 251 -0.60 -23.99 -7.25
CA MET A 251 0.86 -24.14 -7.36
C MET A 251 1.65 -23.69 -6.11
N PRO A 252 2.73 -24.37 -5.72
CA PRO A 252 3.58 -23.92 -4.62
C PRO A 252 4.47 -22.72 -4.99
N VAL A 253 5.05 -22.08 -3.97
CA VAL A 253 5.94 -20.92 -4.11
C VAL A 253 7.38 -21.30 -3.78
N VAL A 254 8.33 -20.86 -4.59
CA VAL A 254 9.79 -20.95 -4.36
C VAL A 254 10.35 -19.55 -4.19
N PHE A 255 11.05 -19.31 -3.09
CA PHE A 255 11.64 -18.02 -2.72
C PHE A 255 13.16 -18.09 -2.58
N ILE A 256 13.86 -17.11 -3.18
CA ILE A 256 15.32 -16.95 -3.09
C ILE A 256 15.69 -15.55 -2.60
N HIS A 257 16.43 -15.47 -1.49
CA HIS A 257 16.74 -14.20 -0.83
C HIS A 257 17.96 -13.47 -1.42
N GLY A 258 18.05 -12.16 -1.15
CA GLY A 258 19.20 -11.31 -1.48
C GLY A 258 20.31 -11.26 -0.42
N ILE A 259 21.35 -10.47 -0.69
CA ILE A 259 22.46 -10.23 0.26
C ILE A 259 21.94 -9.58 1.56
N GLY A 260 22.37 -10.09 2.71
CA GLY A 260 22.03 -9.50 4.00
C GLY A 260 22.22 -10.47 5.16
N VAL A 261 21.36 -10.37 6.17
CA VAL A 261 21.38 -11.22 7.37
C VAL A 261 20.51 -12.47 7.23
N GLY A 262 20.55 -13.13 6.07
CA GLY A 262 19.72 -14.28 5.72
C GLY A 262 18.24 -13.94 5.61
N LEU A 263 17.36 -14.80 6.11
CA LEU A 263 15.91 -14.69 5.92
C LEU A 263 15.20 -13.63 6.79
N HIS A 264 15.91 -12.95 7.69
CA HIS A 264 15.32 -12.01 8.64
C HIS A 264 14.37 -10.96 8.03
N PRO A 265 14.71 -10.27 6.93
CA PRO A 265 13.83 -9.25 6.34
C PRO A 265 12.49 -9.80 5.82
N TYR A 266 12.43 -11.10 5.53
CA TYR A 266 11.30 -11.73 4.83
C TYR A 266 10.39 -12.53 5.78
N VAL A 267 10.72 -12.63 7.07
CA VAL A 267 9.96 -13.46 8.03
C VAL A 267 8.49 -13.03 8.12
N GLU A 268 8.22 -11.73 8.18
CA GLU A 268 6.84 -11.23 8.17
C GLU A 268 6.15 -11.54 6.84
N TRP A 269 6.86 -11.35 5.72
CA TRP A 269 6.32 -11.63 4.39
C TRP A 269 5.94 -13.11 4.23
N PHE A 270 6.76 -14.05 4.73
CA PHE A 270 6.43 -15.48 4.71
C PHE A 270 5.19 -15.80 5.54
N HIS A 271 5.05 -15.19 6.72
CA HIS A 271 3.88 -15.40 7.57
C HIS A 271 2.61 -14.86 6.90
N GLU A 272 2.73 -13.67 6.31
CA GLU A 272 1.71 -12.97 5.57
C GLU A 272 1.27 -13.78 4.33
N LEU A 273 2.23 -14.30 3.56
CA LEU A 273 1.99 -15.15 2.40
C LEU A 273 1.33 -16.48 2.78
N ASP A 274 1.85 -17.19 3.80
CA ASP A 274 1.28 -18.46 4.27
C ASP A 274 -0.18 -18.26 4.70
N ARG A 275 -0.47 -17.21 5.48
CA ARG A 275 -1.85 -16.90 5.87
C ARG A 275 -2.73 -16.60 4.66
N SER A 276 -2.24 -15.82 3.70
CA SER A 276 -2.99 -15.49 2.48
C SER A 276 -3.33 -16.73 1.65
N LEU A 277 -2.40 -17.68 1.54
CA LEU A 277 -2.60 -18.89 0.74
C LEU A 277 -3.44 -19.97 1.45
N ASN A 278 -3.32 -20.05 2.78
CA ASN A 278 -3.71 -21.24 3.54
C ASN A 278 -4.76 -21.03 4.64
N ALA A 279 -4.97 -19.80 5.13
CA ALA A 279 -5.90 -19.56 6.23
C ALA A 279 -7.33 -19.98 5.84
N GLY A 280 -7.99 -20.75 6.73
CA GLY A 280 -9.35 -21.25 6.50
C GLY A 280 -9.47 -22.37 5.45
N ARG A 281 -8.35 -22.85 4.87
CA ARG A 281 -8.38 -23.93 3.87
C ARG A 281 -8.25 -25.32 4.52
N PRO A 282 -8.86 -26.37 3.92
CA PRO A 282 -8.71 -27.75 4.37
C PRO A 282 -7.23 -28.22 4.37
N LYS A 283 -6.90 -29.20 5.22
CA LYS A 283 -5.52 -29.71 5.37
C LYS A 283 -4.97 -30.39 4.11
N ASP A 284 -5.84 -30.96 3.29
CA ASP A 284 -5.52 -31.57 2.00
C ASP A 284 -5.49 -30.56 0.85
N ASN A 285 -5.68 -29.27 1.14
CA ASN A 285 -5.64 -28.19 0.18
C ASN A 285 -4.75 -27.03 0.67
N GLN A 286 -3.50 -27.30 1.06
CA GLN A 286 -2.53 -26.29 1.51
C GLN A 286 -1.48 -26.02 0.44
N VAL A 287 -1.14 -24.76 0.21
CA VAL A 287 -0.07 -24.30 -0.68
C VAL A 287 1.25 -24.31 0.07
N GLY A 288 2.27 -24.94 -0.51
CA GLY A 288 3.61 -24.96 0.07
C GLY A 288 4.42 -23.71 -0.28
N ILE A 289 5.33 -23.36 0.62
CA ILE A 289 6.32 -22.28 0.45
C ILE A 289 7.68 -22.89 0.72
N LEU A 290 8.60 -22.76 -0.23
CA LEU A 290 9.98 -23.23 -0.16
C LEU A 290 10.92 -22.02 -0.17
N ALA A 291 11.61 -21.73 0.94
CA ALA A 291 12.57 -20.63 1.01
C ALA A 291 14.00 -21.18 1.05
N ILE A 292 14.76 -20.96 -0.03
CA ILE A 292 16.14 -21.44 -0.19
C ILE A 292 17.09 -20.50 0.57
N GLU A 293 17.95 -21.05 1.43
CA GLU A 293 19.01 -20.28 2.10
C GLU A 293 20.33 -20.37 1.34
N ILE A 294 20.83 -19.22 0.87
CA ILE A 294 22.17 -19.06 0.28
C ILE A 294 23.09 -18.43 1.33
N LEU A 295 23.84 -19.25 2.04
CA LEU A 295 24.56 -18.82 3.25
C LEU A 295 25.80 -17.98 2.95
N GLN A 296 26.35 -18.09 1.74
CA GLN A 296 27.49 -17.32 1.23
C GLN A 296 27.18 -15.82 1.10
N ILE A 297 25.90 -15.46 0.92
CA ILE A 297 25.44 -14.07 0.85
C ILE A 297 24.72 -13.60 2.14
N SER A 298 24.85 -14.37 3.23
CA SER A 298 24.12 -14.16 4.50
C SER A 298 24.98 -13.59 5.64
N THR A 299 26.07 -12.88 5.32
CA THR A 299 27.05 -12.34 6.30
C THR A 299 27.66 -13.45 7.19
N ARG A 300 28.14 -14.53 6.56
CA ARG A 300 28.71 -15.71 7.22
C ARG A 300 30.00 -16.14 6.54
N LEU A 301 30.90 -16.76 7.28
CA LEU A 301 32.09 -17.42 6.72
C LEU A 301 31.72 -18.88 6.42
N THR A 302 31.86 -19.27 5.15
CA THR A 302 31.54 -20.60 4.66
C THR A 302 32.80 -21.27 4.13
N GLU A 303 32.89 -22.59 4.32
CA GLU A 303 34.00 -23.40 3.79
C GLU A 303 33.94 -23.47 2.25
N LYS A 304 32.75 -23.66 1.69
CA LYS A 304 32.52 -23.75 0.25
C LYS A 304 32.11 -22.38 -0.33
N PRO A 305 32.52 -22.08 -1.58
CA PRO A 305 32.05 -20.92 -2.32
C PRO A 305 30.55 -21.04 -2.66
N VAL A 306 30.00 -20.00 -3.29
CA VAL A 306 28.65 -20.06 -3.85
C VAL A 306 28.63 -21.09 -5.00
N LEU A 307 27.51 -21.78 -5.20
CA LEU A 307 27.38 -22.79 -6.24
C LEU A 307 27.51 -22.19 -7.65
N SER A 308 28.14 -22.95 -8.55
CA SER A 308 28.15 -22.66 -9.98
C SER A 308 26.73 -22.79 -10.58
N ARG A 309 26.51 -22.24 -11.78
CA ARG A 309 25.21 -22.35 -12.48
C ARG A 309 24.74 -23.81 -12.60
N SER A 310 25.61 -24.71 -13.06
CA SER A 310 25.28 -26.13 -13.28
C SER A 310 25.00 -26.87 -11.97
N ASP A 311 25.80 -26.62 -10.93
CA ASP A 311 25.62 -27.24 -9.62
C ASP A 311 24.34 -26.76 -8.94
N PHE A 312 24.05 -25.46 -9.03
CA PHE A 312 22.81 -24.89 -8.50
C PHE A 312 21.58 -25.51 -9.19
N LEU A 313 21.54 -25.52 -10.53
CA LEU A 313 20.44 -26.12 -11.30
C LEU A 313 20.25 -27.61 -10.96
N THR A 314 21.34 -28.36 -10.82
CA THR A 314 21.29 -29.77 -10.43
C THR A 314 20.72 -29.95 -9.03
N GLN A 315 21.17 -29.16 -8.06
CA GLN A 315 20.73 -29.29 -6.67
C GLN A 315 19.31 -28.79 -6.45
N ILE A 316 18.90 -27.67 -7.06
CA ILE A 316 17.53 -27.17 -6.95
C ILE A 316 16.53 -28.12 -7.62
N THR A 317 16.89 -28.72 -8.76
CA THR A 317 16.05 -29.76 -9.40
C THR A 317 15.81 -30.94 -8.46
N LYS A 318 16.87 -31.45 -7.81
CA LYS A 318 16.75 -32.53 -6.82
C LYS A 318 15.87 -32.16 -5.63
N ILE A 319 15.95 -30.92 -5.15
CA ILE A 319 15.08 -30.44 -4.05
C ILE A 319 13.63 -30.40 -4.52
N LEU A 320 13.34 -29.80 -5.68
CA LEU A 320 11.99 -29.67 -6.21
C LEU A 320 11.35 -31.02 -6.57
N ASP A 321 12.14 -31.99 -7.04
CA ASP A 321 11.64 -33.33 -7.36
C ASP A 321 11.41 -34.18 -6.12
N HIS A 322 12.16 -33.91 -5.04
CA HIS A 322 11.97 -34.56 -3.75
C HIS A 322 10.74 -34.04 -2.98
N GLU A 323 10.35 -32.78 -3.17
CA GLU A 323 9.16 -32.21 -2.54
C GLU A 323 7.89 -32.47 -3.39
N HIS A 324 6.82 -32.96 -2.74
CA HIS A 324 5.57 -33.31 -3.42
C HIS A 324 4.86 -32.07 -4.00
N GLY A 325 4.50 -32.12 -5.30
CA GLY A 325 3.70 -31.10 -5.99
C GLY A 325 4.45 -29.89 -6.54
N TYR A 326 5.79 -29.91 -6.58
CA TYR A 326 6.65 -28.83 -7.11
C TYR A 326 7.00 -28.96 -8.61
N GLN A 327 6.17 -29.65 -9.38
CA GLN A 327 6.37 -29.89 -10.82
C GLN A 327 6.15 -28.60 -11.62
N ARG A 328 5.21 -27.75 -11.19
CA ARG A 328 5.08 -26.35 -11.57
C ARG A 328 5.03 -25.48 -10.32
N PHE A 329 5.59 -24.27 -10.36
CA PHE A 329 5.65 -23.37 -9.20
C PHE A 329 5.74 -21.88 -9.58
N VAL A 330 5.48 -21.02 -8.61
CA VAL A 330 5.72 -19.56 -8.69
C VAL A 330 7.11 -19.25 -8.12
N LEU A 331 7.91 -18.48 -8.85
CA LEU A 331 9.27 -18.09 -8.46
C LEU A 331 9.28 -16.64 -7.95
N VAL A 332 9.82 -16.43 -6.75
CA VAL A 332 9.99 -15.11 -6.14
C VAL A 332 11.45 -14.93 -5.73
N SER A 333 12.05 -13.79 -6.06
CA SER A 333 13.42 -13.50 -5.61
C SER A 333 13.66 -12.01 -5.38
N HIS A 334 14.64 -11.70 -4.53
CA HIS A 334 15.01 -10.33 -4.19
C HIS A 334 16.51 -10.08 -4.39
N SER A 335 16.89 -8.93 -4.96
CA SER A 335 18.26 -8.46 -5.07
C SER A 335 19.18 -9.53 -5.69
N TYR A 336 20.30 -9.89 -5.07
CA TYR A 336 21.21 -10.96 -5.54
C TYR A 336 20.52 -12.31 -5.79
N GLY A 337 19.40 -12.59 -5.12
CA GLY A 337 18.60 -13.80 -5.38
C GLY A 337 18.12 -13.91 -6.83
N SER A 338 18.01 -12.77 -7.55
CA SER A 338 17.63 -12.75 -8.96
C SER A 338 18.69 -13.40 -9.87
N VAL A 339 19.95 -13.55 -9.43
CA VAL A 339 20.99 -14.30 -10.17
C VAL A 339 20.59 -15.76 -10.34
N PHE A 340 20.17 -16.40 -9.26
CA PHE A 340 19.72 -17.79 -9.28
C PHE A 340 18.40 -17.95 -10.04
N SER A 341 17.52 -16.95 -9.94
CA SER A 341 16.31 -16.89 -10.77
C SER A 341 16.66 -16.79 -12.26
N THR A 342 17.64 -15.98 -12.66
CA THR A 342 18.11 -15.92 -14.04
C THR A 342 18.62 -17.27 -14.51
N HIS A 343 19.38 -18.00 -13.70
CA HIS A 343 19.84 -19.35 -14.05
C HIS A 343 18.68 -20.32 -14.31
N MET A 344 17.61 -20.24 -13.50
CA MET A 344 16.40 -21.05 -13.68
C MET A 344 15.58 -20.63 -14.90
N LEU A 345 15.46 -19.33 -15.16
CA LEU A 345 14.65 -18.77 -16.25
C LEU A 345 15.33 -18.87 -17.63
N THR A 346 16.65 -19.02 -17.66
CA THR A 346 17.44 -19.21 -18.90
C THR A 346 17.81 -20.67 -19.15
N ASP A 347 17.35 -21.60 -18.31
CA ASP A 347 17.43 -23.04 -18.57
C ASP A 347 16.11 -23.53 -19.20
N ASP A 348 16.18 -24.16 -20.36
CA ASP A 348 14.99 -24.57 -21.13
C ASP A 348 14.12 -25.61 -20.41
N THR A 349 14.68 -26.37 -19.48
CA THR A 349 13.93 -27.41 -18.75
C THR A 349 13.30 -26.81 -17.50
N MET A 350 14.05 -26.04 -16.74
CA MET A 350 13.60 -25.42 -15.50
C MET A 350 12.61 -24.28 -15.75
N SER A 351 12.82 -23.44 -16.77
CA SER A 351 11.93 -22.32 -17.09
C SER A 351 10.49 -22.78 -17.37
N LYS A 352 10.30 -23.95 -17.98
CA LYS A 352 8.98 -24.57 -18.23
C LYS A 352 8.23 -24.95 -16.95
N ARG A 353 8.94 -25.10 -15.83
CA ARG A 353 8.35 -25.37 -14.50
C ARG A 353 7.92 -24.08 -13.79
N VAL A 354 8.40 -22.91 -14.23
CA VAL A 354 8.07 -21.62 -13.62
C VAL A 354 6.82 -21.04 -14.28
N ALA A 355 5.73 -20.96 -13.52
CA ALA A 355 4.44 -20.48 -14.01
C ALA A 355 4.24 -18.95 -13.85
N GLY A 356 4.98 -18.33 -12.94
CA GLY A 356 4.99 -16.88 -12.73
C GLY A 356 6.20 -16.46 -11.93
N THR A 357 6.64 -15.21 -12.11
CA THR A 357 7.92 -14.70 -11.60
C THR A 357 7.76 -13.32 -10.99
N LEU A 358 8.09 -13.18 -9.70
CA LEU A 358 8.23 -11.88 -9.03
C LEU A 358 9.71 -11.60 -8.72
N LEU A 359 10.26 -10.57 -9.36
CA LEU A 359 11.62 -10.10 -9.15
C LEU A 359 11.58 -8.78 -8.38
N VAL A 360 12.13 -8.75 -7.17
CA VAL A 360 12.15 -7.57 -6.30
C VAL A 360 13.53 -6.95 -6.28
N ASP A 361 13.65 -5.70 -6.70
CA ASP A 361 14.89 -4.95 -6.87
C ASP A 361 16.00 -5.77 -7.58
N PRO A 362 15.74 -6.36 -8.77
CA PRO A 362 16.66 -7.32 -9.38
C PRO A 362 17.94 -6.67 -9.88
N VAL A 363 19.08 -7.26 -9.53
CA VAL A 363 20.41 -6.82 -9.98
C VAL A 363 20.80 -7.39 -11.35
N THR A 364 19.94 -8.19 -11.97
CA THR A 364 20.24 -8.96 -13.19
C THR A 364 19.78 -8.29 -14.48
N MET A 365 19.09 -7.16 -14.40
CA MET A 365 18.65 -6.37 -15.56
C MET A 365 19.69 -5.29 -15.87
N LEU A 366 19.93 -5.04 -17.17
CA LEU A 366 20.95 -4.11 -17.65
C LEU A 366 22.37 -4.38 -17.13
N LEU A 367 22.68 -5.62 -16.72
CA LEU A 367 23.93 -5.97 -16.04
C LEU A 367 25.21 -5.80 -16.90
N HIS A 368 25.06 -5.60 -18.21
CA HIS A 368 26.16 -5.25 -19.12
C HIS A 368 26.57 -3.77 -18.99
N MET A 369 25.78 -2.96 -18.28
CA MET A 369 26.09 -1.59 -17.90
C MET A 369 26.95 -1.55 -16.63
N PRO A 370 27.79 -0.52 -16.44
CA PRO A 370 28.77 -0.48 -15.35
C PRO A 370 28.20 -0.03 -14.00
N ASP A 371 26.95 0.42 -13.91
CA ASP A 371 26.38 1.07 -12.72
C ASP A 371 26.31 0.14 -11.51
N VAL A 372 25.75 -1.07 -11.65
CA VAL A 372 25.65 -2.05 -10.55
C VAL A 372 27.04 -2.42 -10.03
N ALA A 373 27.96 -2.77 -10.94
CA ALA A 373 29.33 -3.12 -10.61
C ALA A 373 30.05 -1.96 -9.88
N TYR A 374 29.95 -0.75 -10.42
CA TYR A 374 30.59 0.44 -9.86
C TYR A 374 30.00 0.82 -8.49
N ASN A 375 28.67 0.89 -8.38
CA ASN A 375 27.96 1.38 -7.20
C ASN A 375 28.09 0.44 -6.01
N PHE A 376 28.25 -0.87 -6.26
CA PHE A 376 28.39 -1.87 -5.22
C PHE A 376 29.86 -2.11 -4.80
N THR A 377 30.81 -2.13 -5.73
CA THR A 377 32.20 -2.54 -5.44
C THR A 377 33.17 -1.37 -5.26
N MET A 378 32.93 -0.24 -5.95
CA MET A 378 33.90 0.86 -6.06
C MET A 378 33.46 2.18 -5.42
N ARG A 379 32.15 2.47 -5.40
CA ARG A 379 31.64 3.75 -4.90
C ARG A 379 32.04 3.99 -3.45
N LYS A 380 32.55 5.19 -3.17
CA LYS A 380 32.87 5.63 -1.81
C LYS A 380 31.61 6.18 -1.13
N PRO A 381 31.22 5.69 0.06
CA PRO A 381 30.01 6.13 0.72
C PRO A 381 30.08 7.59 1.18
N THR A 382 28.93 8.26 1.15
CA THR A 382 28.68 9.66 1.53
C THR A 382 27.43 9.82 2.38
N THR A 383 26.38 9.05 2.13
CA THR A 383 25.11 9.11 2.87
C THR A 383 24.99 7.98 3.91
N ALA A 384 23.96 8.04 4.76
CA ALA A 384 23.77 7.04 5.82
C ALA A 384 23.49 5.63 5.25
N SER A 385 22.63 5.53 4.24
CA SER A 385 22.32 4.30 3.51
C SER A 385 23.53 3.73 2.78
N GLU A 386 24.34 4.59 2.14
CA GLU A 386 25.57 4.17 1.47
C GLU A 386 26.60 3.62 2.47
N TRP A 387 26.76 4.24 3.64
CA TRP A 387 27.64 3.72 4.70
C TRP A 387 27.15 2.37 5.25
N GLN A 388 25.82 2.20 5.37
CA GLN A 388 25.22 0.93 5.76
C GLN A 388 25.53 -0.18 4.74
N LEU A 389 25.28 0.06 3.44
CA LEU A 389 25.55 -0.93 2.39
C LEU A 389 27.04 -1.25 2.33
N TRP A 390 27.89 -0.22 2.31
CA TRP A 390 29.32 -0.37 2.16
C TRP A 390 29.89 -1.27 3.26
N TYR A 391 29.58 -1.00 4.53
CA TYR A 391 30.12 -1.79 5.63
C TYR A 391 29.41 -3.14 5.80
N PHE A 392 28.08 -3.20 5.82
CA PHE A 392 27.39 -4.44 6.20
C PHE A 392 27.17 -5.43 5.05
N ALA A 393 27.32 -5.00 3.79
CA ALA A 393 27.16 -5.88 2.62
C ALA A 393 28.44 -5.93 1.77
N SER A 394 28.81 -4.82 1.10
CA SER A 394 29.89 -4.79 0.10
C SER A 394 31.24 -5.23 0.63
N LYS A 395 31.57 -4.87 1.87
CA LYS A 395 32.87 -5.21 2.48
C LYS A 395 32.85 -6.44 3.37
N ASP A 396 31.75 -7.22 3.41
CA ASP A 396 31.73 -8.48 4.16
C ASP A 396 32.64 -9.51 3.45
N PRO A 397 33.48 -10.28 4.16
CA PRO A 397 34.50 -11.11 3.52
C PRO A 397 33.94 -12.11 2.49
N THR A 398 32.89 -12.85 2.84
CA THR A 398 32.33 -13.89 1.96
C THR A 398 31.46 -13.28 0.87
N VAL A 399 30.73 -12.20 1.16
CA VAL A 399 29.96 -11.48 0.14
C VAL A 399 30.89 -10.85 -0.89
N ALA A 400 31.96 -10.18 -0.46
CA ALA A 400 32.95 -9.58 -1.34
C ALA A 400 33.67 -10.65 -2.17
N TYR A 401 34.02 -11.78 -1.56
CA TYR A 401 34.57 -12.93 -2.27
C TYR A 401 33.63 -13.48 -3.34
N THR A 402 32.35 -13.66 -2.99
CA THR A 402 31.31 -14.13 -3.91
C THR A 402 31.18 -13.19 -5.12
N LEU A 403 31.14 -11.88 -4.89
CA LEU A 403 31.02 -10.89 -5.98
C LEU A 403 32.31 -10.77 -6.80
N GLY A 404 33.47 -10.89 -6.16
CA GLY A 404 34.77 -10.74 -6.81
C GLY A 404 35.27 -11.98 -7.54
N ARG A 405 34.68 -13.18 -7.30
CA ARG A 405 35.17 -14.45 -7.87
C ARG A 405 34.09 -15.35 -8.45
N HIS A 406 32.82 -15.07 -8.20
CA HIS A 406 31.72 -15.94 -8.62
C HIS A 406 30.54 -15.20 -9.28
N PHE A 407 30.74 -13.92 -9.63
CA PHE A 407 29.71 -13.11 -10.30
C PHE A 407 30.08 -12.87 -11.77
N PHE A 408 29.76 -13.85 -12.63
CA PHE A 408 29.98 -13.78 -14.07
C PHE A 408 28.82 -13.05 -14.75
N TRP A 409 29.02 -11.77 -15.11
CA TRP A 409 27.94 -10.89 -15.60
C TRP A 409 27.16 -11.51 -16.77
N SER A 410 27.87 -12.20 -17.67
CA SER A 410 27.34 -12.77 -18.89
C SER A 410 26.46 -14.02 -18.66
N GLU A 411 26.63 -14.72 -17.54
CA GLU A 411 25.73 -15.83 -17.12
C GLU A 411 24.55 -15.33 -16.26
N ASN A 412 24.68 -14.13 -15.68
CA ASN A 412 23.76 -13.59 -14.68
C ASN A 412 22.78 -12.57 -15.27
N ILE A 413 23.02 -12.06 -16.49
CA ILE A 413 22.17 -11.07 -17.14
C ILE A 413 20.85 -11.67 -17.63
N LEU A 414 19.75 -10.96 -17.39
CA LEU A 414 18.43 -11.26 -17.92
C LEU A 414 18.00 -10.17 -18.92
N TRP A 415 18.03 -10.51 -20.21
CA TRP A 415 17.72 -9.59 -21.30
C TRP A 415 16.21 -9.35 -21.45
N ARG A 416 15.82 -8.14 -21.87
CA ARG A 416 14.40 -7.79 -22.10
C ARG A 416 13.72 -8.73 -23.08
N ASP A 417 14.37 -9.08 -24.19
CA ASP A 417 13.76 -9.92 -25.22
C ASP A 417 13.50 -11.36 -24.70
N HIS A 418 14.35 -11.86 -23.79
CA HIS A 418 14.12 -13.14 -23.09
C HIS A 418 12.95 -13.04 -22.10
N ILE A 419 12.81 -11.91 -21.39
CA ILE A 419 11.66 -11.65 -20.52
C ILE A 419 10.36 -11.61 -21.34
N ALA A 420 10.38 -10.99 -22.52
CA ALA A 420 9.24 -10.96 -23.43
C ALA A 420 8.89 -12.37 -23.95
N ASP A 421 9.87 -13.16 -24.40
CA ASP A 421 9.66 -14.55 -24.84
C ASP A 421 9.07 -15.44 -23.72
N LEU A 422 9.56 -15.30 -22.49
CA LEU A 422 8.99 -16.01 -21.34
C LEU A 422 7.54 -15.61 -21.08
N SER A 423 7.22 -14.31 -21.20
CA SER A 423 5.87 -13.78 -21.07
C SER A 423 4.93 -14.30 -22.16
N GLU A 424 5.38 -14.37 -23.41
CA GLU A 424 4.62 -14.94 -24.54
C GLU A 424 4.37 -16.44 -24.35
N ARG A 425 5.30 -17.16 -23.71
CA ARG A 425 5.15 -18.58 -23.34
C ARG A 425 4.28 -18.80 -22.09
N GLY A 426 3.69 -17.74 -21.53
CA GLY A 426 2.74 -17.81 -20.43
C GLY A 426 3.33 -17.64 -19.03
N ASN A 427 4.60 -17.24 -18.88
CA ASN A 427 5.16 -16.85 -17.58
C ASN A 427 4.75 -15.40 -17.26
N ARG A 428 3.94 -15.21 -16.22
CA ARG A 428 3.56 -13.85 -15.78
C ARG A 428 4.70 -13.24 -14.96
N ILE A 429 5.29 -12.15 -15.44
CA ILE A 429 6.52 -11.58 -14.86
C ILE A 429 6.23 -10.19 -14.29
N THR A 430 6.57 -10.01 -13.02
CA THR A 430 6.49 -8.71 -12.35
C THR A 430 7.82 -8.32 -11.74
N VAL A 431 8.20 -7.08 -11.98
CA VAL A 431 9.45 -6.48 -11.52
C VAL A 431 9.13 -5.35 -10.54
N SER A 432 9.41 -5.56 -9.27
CA SER A 432 9.26 -4.54 -8.22
C SER A 432 10.53 -3.70 -8.12
N LEU A 433 10.41 -2.38 -8.29
CA LEU A 433 11.52 -1.43 -8.40
C LEU A 433 11.41 -0.31 -7.37
N ALA A 434 12.39 -0.21 -6.47
CA ALA A 434 12.54 0.89 -5.53
C ALA A 434 13.05 2.17 -6.22
N GLY A 435 12.33 3.28 -6.13
CA GLY A 435 12.62 4.52 -6.88
C GLY A 435 13.88 5.27 -6.44
N ARG A 436 14.36 5.02 -5.21
CA ARG A 436 15.60 5.60 -4.67
C ARG A 436 16.70 4.55 -4.49
N ASP A 437 16.63 3.44 -5.23
CA ASP A 437 17.59 2.34 -5.14
C ASP A 437 19.02 2.83 -5.37
N LEU A 438 19.87 2.59 -4.39
CA LEU A 438 21.27 3.01 -4.44
C LEU A 438 22.19 2.02 -5.18
N ILE A 439 21.71 0.86 -5.62
CA ILE A 439 22.47 -0.18 -6.32
C ILE A 439 22.12 -0.18 -7.80
N VAL A 440 20.82 -0.31 -8.10
CA VAL A 440 20.29 -0.46 -9.46
C VAL A 440 19.69 0.88 -9.90
N ASP A 441 20.00 1.34 -11.12
CA ASP A 441 19.29 2.49 -11.70
C ASP A 441 17.87 2.06 -12.15
N THR A 442 16.94 2.05 -11.19
CA THR A 442 15.59 1.49 -11.37
C THR A 442 14.74 2.28 -12.36
N GLU A 443 15.01 3.58 -12.54
CA GLU A 443 14.37 4.35 -13.59
C GLU A 443 14.80 3.89 -14.98
N ALA A 444 16.10 3.64 -15.17
CA ALA A 444 16.61 3.10 -16.42
C ALA A 444 16.11 1.67 -16.68
N VAL A 445 16.03 0.82 -15.64
CA VAL A 445 15.44 -0.53 -15.75
C VAL A 445 13.98 -0.47 -16.16
N GLY A 446 13.16 0.38 -15.53
CA GLY A 446 11.75 0.49 -15.88
C GLY A 446 11.53 1.06 -17.29
N ALA A 447 12.31 2.06 -17.71
CA ALA A 447 12.26 2.56 -19.09
C ALA A 447 12.74 1.49 -20.11
N TYR A 448 13.73 0.68 -19.75
CA TYR A 448 14.23 -0.42 -20.57
C TYR A 448 13.15 -1.49 -20.80
N LEU A 449 12.43 -1.87 -19.74
CA LEU A 449 11.37 -2.87 -19.82
C LEU A 449 10.10 -2.35 -20.48
N MET A 450 9.65 -1.16 -20.10
CA MET A 450 8.30 -0.66 -20.43
C MET A 450 8.27 0.21 -21.68
N GLU A 451 9.33 0.97 -21.95
CA GLU A 451 9.40 1.91 -23.08
C GLU A 451 10.38 1.46 -24.16
N LYS A 452 11.09 0.35 -23.93
CA LYS A 452 12.13 -0.20 -24.82
C LYS A 452 13.31 0.76 -25.06
N LYS A 453 13.55 1.71 -24.14
CA LYS A 453 14.64 2.67 -24.24
C LYS A 453 15.97 2.08 -23.78
N VAL A 454 17.03 2.41 -24.50
CA VAL A 454 18.40 1.97 -24.20
C VAL A 454 19.14 3.08 -23.44
N PRO A 455 19.69 2.81 -22.24
CA PRO A 455 20.43 3.80 -21.46
C PRO A 455 21.88 4.00 -21.90
N ASP A 456 22.48 5.14 -21.55
CA ASP A 456 23.92 5.38 -21.62
C ASP A 456 24.50 5.66 -20.22
N PRO A 457 25.68 5.12 -19.85
CA PRO A 457 26.25 5.37 -18.53
C PRO A 457 26.87 6.77 -18.42
N VAL A 458 26.65 7.41 -17.27
CA VAL A 458 27.16 8.74 -16.95
C VAL A 458 27.74 8.79 -15.54
N VAL A 459 28.83 9.56 -15.38
CA VAL A 459 29.48 9.76 -14.08
C VAL A 459 29.04 11.10 -13.50
N VAL A 460 28.22 11.05 -12.46
CA VAL A 460 27.63 12.22 -11.81
C VAL A 460 28.42 12.59 -10.56
N LYS A 461 28.62 13.89 -10.33
CA LYS A 461 29.19 14.41 -9.08
C LYS A 461 28.06 14.65 -8.07
N THR A 462 28.16 14.00 -6.91
CA THR A 462 27.27 14.26 -5.77
C THR A 462 27.49 15.67 -5.19
N LYS A 463 26.53 16.17 -4.40
CA LYS A 463 26.64 17.46 -3.68
C LYS A 463 27.89 17.58 -2.80
N GLY A 464 28.53 16.46 -2.43
CA GLY A 464 29.80 16.40 -1.69
C GLY A 464 31.05 16.20 -2.56
N GLY A 465 30.95 16.38 -3.89
CA GLY A 465 32.08 16.29 -4.82
C GLY A 465 32.56 14.87 -5.16
N LYS A 466 31.94 13.82 -4.61
CA LYS A 466 32.27 12.42 -4.93
C LYS A 466 31.52 11.93 -6.17
N LYS A 467 32.15 11.05 -6.94
CA LYS A 467 31.60 10.46 -8.18
C LYS A 467 30.67 9.27 -7.86
N LYS A 468 29.56 9.16 -8.59
CA LYS A 468 28.71 7.96 -8.67
C LYS A 468 28.38 7.66 -10.14
N MET A 469 27.99 6.42 -10.42
CA MET A 469 27.56 5.99 -11.75
C MET A 469 26.02 5.99 -11.80
N GLU A 470 25.47 6.59 -12.84
CA GLU A 470 24.04 6.55 -13.18
C GLU A 470 23.87 6.19 -14.66
N LEU A 471 22.65 5.82 -15.05
CA LEU A 471 22.28 5.54 -16.43
C LEU A 471 21.36 6.65 -16.95
N GLU A 472 21.80 7.40 -17.94
CA GLU A 472 21.00 8.45 -18.58
C GLU A 472 20.07 7.82 -19.64
N VAL A 473 18.79 8.23 -19.61
CA VAL A 473 17.77 7.81 -20.58
C VAL A 473 16.97 9.04 -20.99
N GLU A 474 16.56 9.13 -22.26
CA GLU A 474 15.77 10.25 -22.75
C GLU A 474 14.44 10.37 -21.96
N GLY A 475 14.25 11.52 -21.31
CA GLY A 475 13.08 11.80 -20.47
C GLY A 475 13.19 11.33 -19.02
N LYS A 476 14.36 10.88 -18.55
CA LYS A 476 14.59 10.42 -17.16
C LYS A 476 14.14 11.43 -16.09
N GLU A 477 14.33 12.74 -16.32
CA GLU A 477 13.94 13.78 -15.35
C GLU A 477 12.45 14.18 -15.38
N LYS A 478 11.63 13.58 -16.27
CA LYS A 478 10.19 13.85 -16.28
C LYS A 478 9.56 13.22 -15.03
N LYS A 479 8.91 14.04 -14.21
CA LYS A 479 8.15 13.57 -13.03
C LYS A 479 6.92 12.74 -13.40
N ASP A 480 6.42 12.88 -14.63
CA ASP A 480 5.24 12.18 -15.14
C ASP A 480 5.65 11.15 -16.20
N VAL A 481 6.04 9.96 -15.75
CA VAL A 481 6.32 8.81 -16.61
C VAL A 481 5.19 7.79 -16.43
N GLU A 482 4.51 7.45 -17.52
CA GLU A 482 3.29 6.65 -17.56
C GLU A 482 3.46 5.27 -16.90
N TRP A 483 4.52 4.53 -17.23
CA TRP A 483 4.74 3.20 -16.66
C TRP A 483 5.05 3.18 -15.16
N LYS A 484 5.49 4.30 -14.56
CA LYS A 484 5.67 4.41 -13.09
C LYS A 484 4.33 4.48 -12.35
N LYS A 485 3.27 4.90 -13.05
CA LYS A 485 1.92 5.10 -12.50
C LYS A 485 0.95 4.00 -12.91
N LYS A 486 1.33 3.21 -13.92
CA LYS A 486 0.56 2.09 -14.44
C LYS A 486 0.17 1.11 -13.34
N ALA A 487 -1.14 0.95 -13.18
CA ALA A 487 -1.70 -0.05 -12.28
C ALA A 487 -1.29 -1.46 -12.73
N TRP A 488 -0.80 -2.25 -11.79
CA TRP A 488 -0.40 -3.64 -11.99
C TRP A 488 -1.61 -4.54 -12.23
N LYS A 489 -1.60 -5.33 -13.31
CA LYS A 489 -2.72 -6.15 -13.80
C LYS A 489 -2.48 -7.67 -13.73
N GLY A 490 -1.29 -8.10 -13.29
CA GLY A 490 -0.87 -9.49 -13.26
C GLY A 490 -0.74 -10.14 -14.64
N GLU A 491 -0.53 -9.35 -15.69
CA GLU A 491 -0.53 -9.81 -17.08
C GLU A 491 0.75 -9.42 -17.82
N GLY A 492 1.37 -10.41 -18.46
CA GLY A 492 2.57 -10.20 -19.25
C GLY A 492 3.77 -9.76 -18.41
N VAL A 493 4.47 -8.72 -18.87
CA VAL A 493 5.61 -8.10 -18.19
C VAL A 493 5.19 -6.77 -17.58
N GLU A 494 5.26 -6.66 -16.26
CA GLU A 494 4.84 -5.45 -15.54
C GLU A 494 5.87 -4.99 -14.52
N VAL A 495 5.84 -3.70 -14.22
CA VAL A 495 6.69 -3.05 -13.22
C VAL A 495 5.83 -2.54 -12.07
N LEU A 496 6.20 -2.88 -10.84
CA LEU A 496 5.72 -2.22 -9.63
C LEU A 496 6.72 -1.16 -9.22
N TRP A 497 6.32 0.11 -9.23
CA TRP A 497 7.18 1.23 -8.90
C TRP A 497 6.95 1.73 -7.48
N TRP A 498 8.03 2.06 -6.76
CA TRP A 498 7.97 2.56 -5.38
C TRP A 498 8.76 3.86 -5.21
N ASP A 499 8.14 5.02 -5.42
CA ASP A 499 8.81 6.34 -5.45
C ASP A 499 9.75 6.60 -4.27
N ASP A 500 9.29 6.32 -3.06
CA ASP A 500 9.99 6.68 -1.83
C ASP A 500 10.81 5.54 -1.23
N LEU A 501 10.88 4.37 -1.87
CA LEU A 501 11.64 3.25 -1.31
C LEU A 501 13.07 3.22 -1.85
N ASP A 502 14.00 2.87 -0.97
CA ASP A 502 15.36 2.46 -1.28
C ASP A 502 15.42 0.91 -1.30
N HIS A 503 16.51 0.35 -1.80
CA HIS A 503 16.70 -1.08 -2.02
C HIS A 503 16.24 -1.93 -0.81
N ALA A 504 15.45 -2.98 -1.07
CA ALA A 504 14.87 -3.88 -0.06
C ALA A 504 13.85 -3.26 0.92
N GLN A 505 13.60 -1.94 0.93
CA GLN A 505 12.64 -1.32 1.86
C GLN A 505 11.19 -1.74 1.64
N VAL A 506 10.90 -2.36 0.49
CA VAL A 506 9.59 -2.97 0.21
C VAL A 506 9.23 -4.09 1.21
N PHE A 507 10.22 -4.70 1.87
CA PHE A 507 9.96 -5.68 2.94
C PHE A 507 9.80 -5.07 4.34
N ASP A 508 10.19 -3.81 4.54
CA ASP A 508 10.21 -3.18 5.88
C ASP A 508 8.79 -2.90 6.39
N ASP A 509 7.90 -2.41 5.52
CA ASP A 509 6.51 -2.10 5.87
C ASP A 509 5.52 -3.14 5.33
N LYS A 510 4.43 -3.29 6.08
CA LYS A 510 3.42 -4.27 5.81
C LYS A 510 2.59 -4.01 4.55
N ARG A 511 2.32 -2.75 4.22
CA ARG A 511 1.59 -2.40 2.99
C ARG A 511 2.36 -2.91 1.77
N ASN A 512 3.67 -2.63 1.77
CA ASN A 512 4.57 -2.99 0.68
C ASN A 512 4.70 -4.52 0.57
N ARG A 513 4.91 -5.23 1.69
CA ARG A 513 4.89 -6.70 1.74
C ARG A 513 3.58 -7.29 1.26
N GLY A 514 2.44 -6.69 1.64
CA GLY A 514 1.11 -7.09 1.22
C GLY A 514 0.96 -7.09 -0.30
N LYS A 515 1.47 -6.07 -1.00
CA LYS A 515 1.46 -6.05 -2.47
C LYS A 515 2.32 -7.17 -3.07
N LEU A 516 3.47 -7.48 -2.49
CA LEU A 516 4.28 -8.62 -2.93
C LEU A 516 3.56 -9.96 -2.69
N VAL A 517 2.77 -10.08 -1.60
CA VAL A 517 1.91 -11.26 -1.33
C VAL A 517 0.81 -11.39 -2.39
N GLU A 518 0.15 -10.27 -2.71
CA GLU A 518 -0.90 -10.20 -3.73
C GLU A 518 -0.38 -10.67 -5.09
N VAL A 519 0.77 -10.13 -5.52
CA VAL A 519 1.41 -10.52 -6.78
C VAL A 519 1.74 -12.01 -6.80
N THR A 520 2.40 -12.49 -5.74
CA THR A 520 2.83 -13.90 -5.65
C THR A 520 1.65 -14.85 -5.74
N ARG A 521 0.50 -14.47 -5.19
CA ARG A 521 -0.71 -15.28 -5.24
C ARG A 521 -1.44 -15.17 -6.58
N CYS A 522 -1.44 -14.02 -7.23
CA CYS A 522 -2.05 -13.89 -8.57
C CYS A 522 -1.44 -14.88 -9.57
N PHE A 523 -0.12 -15.08 -9.51
CA PHE A 523 0.63 -16.02 -10.37
C PHE A 523 0.22 -17.49 -10.25
N TYR A 524 -0.61 -17.79 -9.27
CA TYR A 524 -0.95 -19.12 -8.87
C TYR A 524 -2.38 -19.57 -9.28
N ASP A 525 -3.32 -18.64 -9.47
CA ASP A 525 -4.75 -18.97 -9.66
C ASP A 525 -5.22 -19.07 -11.14
N ASN A 526 -4.40 -18.73 -12.15
CA ASN A 526 -4.81 -18.64 -13.58
C ASN A 526 -6.04 -17.71 -13.82
N ILE A 527 -6.16 -16.68 -13.00
CA ILE A 527 -7.23 -15.68 -13.00
C ILE A 527 -6.63 -14.33 -13.37
N GLY A 528 -7.18 -13.68 -14.40
CA GLY A 528 -6.99 -12.25 -14.65
C GLY A 528 -7.59 -11.48 -13.47
N HIS A 529 -6.71 -10.80 -12.74
CA HIS A 529 -6.84 -10.09 -11.46
C HIS A 529 -8.08 -10.34 -10.56
N LEU A 530 -7.82 -10.97 -9.41
CA LEU A 530 -8.59 -10.92 -8.15
C LEU A 530 -7.93 -9.88 -7.21
N ASP A 531 -8.58 -8.77 -6.83
CA ASP A 531 -8.16 -7.99 -5.65
C ASP A 531 -8.68 -8.68 -4.39
N PHE A 532 -7.96 -9.71 -3.93
CA PHE A 532 -7.89 -9.77 -2.48
C PHE A 532 -6.98 -8.64 -2.02
N ALA A 533 -7.64 -7.61 -1.53
CA ALA A 533 -7.40 -7.18 -0.18
C ALA A 533 -7.48 -8.31 0.86
N MET A 534 -6.35 -8.91 1.22
CA MET A 534 -6.25 -9.52 2.55
C MET A 534 -5.53 -8.52 3.46
N ALA A 535 -6.33 -7.87 4.30
CA ALA A 535 -5.92 -7.31 5.57
C ALA A 535 -4.86 -8.20 6.23
N LEU A 536 -3.62 -7.77 6.16
CA LEU A 536 -2.60 -8.23 7.07
C LEU A 536 -2.38 -7.08 8.05
N ILE A 537 -2.61 -7.39 9.32
CA ILE A 537 -2.47 -6.58 10.54
C ILE A 537 -1.01 -6.22 10.79
N SER A 538 -0.56 -4.97 10.60
CA SER A 538 0.73 -4.57 11.17
C SER A 538 0.46 -4.38 12.65
N ALA A 539 0.54 -5.50 13.38
CA ALA A 539 0.83 -5.40 14.79
C ALA A 539 2.11 -4.56 14.90
N PRO A 540 2.21 -3.62 15.84
CA PRO A 540 3.42 -2.83 16.00
C PRO A 540 4.55 -3.77 16.39
N SER A 541 5.33 -4.25 15.41
CA SER A 541 6.65 -4.78 15.71
C SER A 541 7.50 -3.58 16.09
N VAL A 542 8.14 -3.64 17.25
CA VAL A 542 9.19 -2.70 17.65
C VAL A 542 10.40 -2.94 16.73
N ASN A 543 10.29 -2.57 15.45
CA ASN A 543 11.27 -2.84 14.39
C ASN A 543 11.67 -1.55 13.68
N SER A 544 11.77 -0.44 14.41
CA SER A 544 12.72 0.56 13.98
C SER A 544 14.09 -0.13 14.02
N ARG A 545 14.68 -0.45 12.86
CA ARG A 545 16.06 -0.95 12.78
C ARG A 545 17.02 0.01 13.51
N PHE A 546 16.64 1.28 13.64
CA PHE A 546 17.27 2.26 14.51
C PHE A 546 17.01 1.98 16.00
N ALA A 547 15.81 1.61 16.46
CA ALA A 547 15.56 1.13 17.82
C ALA A 547 16.25 -0.22 18.11
N GLN A 548 16.36 -1.15 17.17
CA GLN A 548 17.08 -2.42 17.36
C GLN A 548 18.60 -2.25 17.33
N LEU A 549 19.14 -1.37 16.47
CA LEU A 549 20.55 -0.99 16.50
C LEU A 549 20.87 -0.10 17.69
N CYS A 550 19.96 0.76 18.14
CA CYS A 550 20.09 1.53 19.37
C CYS A 550 19.91 0.65 20.61
N ILE A 551 19.00 -0.32 20.63
CA ILE A 551 18.85 -1.29 21.73
C ILE A 551 20.06 -2.23 21.73
N ALA A 552 20.53 -2.74 20.59
CA ALA A 552 21.78 -3.50 20.52
C ALA A 552 22.98 -2.63 20.91
N SER A 553 23.02 -1.35 20.54
CA SER A 553 24.08 -0.41 20.95
C SER A 553 23.97 0.03 22.41
N ILE A 554 22.76 0.12 22.99
CA ILE A 554 22.49 0.44 24.40
C ILE A 554 22.67 -0.79 25.28
N LEU A 555 22.43 -1.99 24.76
CA LEU A 555 22.77 -3.26 25.40
C LEU A 555 24.26 -3.54 25.25
N LEU A 556 24.93 -3.18 24.15
CA LEU A 556 26.39 -3.28 23.99
C LEU A 556 27.10 -2.18 24.79
N LEU A 557 26.62 -0.95 24.80
CA LEU A 557 27.11 0.14 25.66
C LEU A 557 26.78 -0.14 27.11
N GLY A 558 25.59 -0.67 27.42
CA GLY A 558 25.18 -1.05 28.77
C GLY A 558 25.96 -2.24 29.30
N PHE A 559 26.24 -3.24 28.46
CA PHE A 559 27.15 -4.34 28.77
C PHE A 559 28.58 -3.78 28.92
N PHE A 560 29.04 -2.88 28.05
CA PHE A 560 30.36 -2.23 28.17
C PHE A 560 30.48 -1.31 29.40
N TRP A 561 29.40 -0.64 29.83
CA TRP A 561 29.38 0.24 31.00
C TRP A 561 29.18 -0.53 32.30
N TYR A 562 28.49 -1.67 32.23
CA TYR A 562 28.44 -2.66 33.30
C TYR A 562 29.77 -3.45 33.39
N ILE A 563 30.58 -3.46 32.30
CA ILE A 563 31.87 -4.17 32.17
C ILE A 563 33.14 -3.35 32.37
N VAL A 564 33.04 -2.03 32.27
CA VAL A 564 34.11 -1.16 32.71
C VAL A 564 33.89 -0.86 34.20
N PRO A 565 34.80 -1.25 35.11
CA PRO A 565 34.70 -0.82 36.51
C PRO A 565 34.60 0.70 36.54
N PRO A 566 33.88 1.30 37.51
CA PRO A 566 33.85 2.74 37.66
C PRO A 566 35.29 3.25 37.66
N LEU A 567 35.53 4.21 36.79
CA LEU A 567 36.81 4.86 36.55
C LEU A 567 37.18 5.69 37.79
N GLU A 568 37.51 5.03 38.90
CA GLU A 568 38.18 5.59 40.08
C GLU A 568 39.66 5.92 39.79
N ALA A 569 40.11 5.78 38.53
CA ALA A 569 41.49 6.03 38.10
C ALA A 569 41.72 7.35 37.34
N VAL A 570 40.79 8.33 37.40
CA VAL A 570 41.04 9.71 36.89
C VAL A 570 40.79 10.76 37.99
N LYS A 571 41.25 10.45 39.22
CA LYS A 571 41.19 11.36 40.38
C LYS A 571 42.39 12.31 40.53
N GLU A 572 43.30 12.36 39.57
CA GLU A 572 44.49 13.23 39.64
C GLU A 572 44.59 14.06 38.36
N LEU A 573 43.77 15.11 38.24
CA LEU A 573 44.07 16.32 37.46
C LEU A 573 43.10 17.43 37.90
N ARG A 574 43.53 18.19 38.92
CA ARG A 574 42.95 19.50 39.29
C ARG A 574 43.41 20.55 38.28
N ILE A 575 42.55 21.55 38.02
CA ILE A 575 42.82 23.01 37.88
C ILE A 575 41.58 23.67 37.20
N PRO A 576 41.19 24.91 37.55
CA PRO A 576 39.99 25.14 38.34
C PRO A 576 39.04 26.17 37.69
N GLY A 577 37.88 26.36 38.33
CA GLY A 577 37.15 27.63 38.29
C GLY A 577 36.29 27.87 37.04
N LEU A 578 34.99 27.61 37.17
CA LEU A 578 34.02 28.68 36.98
C LEU A 578 32.76 28.33 37.79
N HIS A 579 32.55 29.10 38.87
CA HIS A 579 31.30 29.14 39.61
C HIS A 579 30.19 29.71 38.72
N SER A 580 28.97 29.17 38.80
CA SER A 580 27.80 29.93 39.28
C SER A 580 26.54 29.06 39.36
N SER A 581 26.09 28.84 40.60
CA SER A 581 24.68 28.80 41.07
C SER A 581 23.63 27.97 40.32
N GLN A 582 23.27 26.82 40.92
CA GLN A 582 21.87 26.43 41.09
C GLN A 582 21.45 26.62 42.55
N PRO A 583 20.15 26.84 42.82
CA PRO A 583 19.49 26.06 43.86
C PRO A 583 18.23 25.33 43.36
N LYS A 584 18.34 24.00 43.43
CA LYS A 584 17.37 22.97 43.87
C LYS A 584 15.94 23.39 44.25
N THR A 585 14.97 22.60 43.75
CA THR A 585 13.91 21.82 44.45
C THR A 585 12.96 21.28 43.37
N ALA A 586 12.37 20.08 43.35
CA ALA A 586 12.44 18.84 44.11
C ALA A 586 11.77 17.76 43.20
N LEU A 587 12.13 16.49 43.37
CA LEU A 587 11.33 15.37 42.84
C LEU A 587 9.98 15.30 43.55
N PRO A 588 8.94 14.80 42.86
CA PRO A 588 8.05 13.79 43.43
C PRO A 588 8.15 12.52 42.55
N SER A 589 8.66 11.40 43.08
CA SER A 589 7.89 10.34 43.74
C SER A 589 6.76 9.78 42.87
N THR A 590 6.90 8.50 42.50
CA THR A 590 5.87 7.47 42.20
C THR A 590 4.43 7.95 41.97
N PRO A 591 3.76 7.54 40.86
CA PRO A 591 2.33 7.79 40.73
C PRO A 591 1.56 7.05 41.83
N PRO A 592 0.64 7.73 42.53
CA PRO A 592 -0.22 7.11 43.51
C PRO A 592 -1.27 6.24 42.80
N THR A 593 -1.61 5.15 43.46
CA THR A 593 -2.89 4.46 43.31
C THR A 593 -4.00 5.44 43.73
N SER A 594 -5.10 5.48 42.95
CA SER A 594 -6.40 6.10 43.24
C SER A 594 -6.43 7.58 43.69
N SER A 595 -6.96 8.47 42.86
CA SER A 595 -7.66 9.66 43.34
C SER A 595 -9.17 9.51 43.13
N ASP A 596 -9.90 9.49 44.24
CA ASP A 596 -11.33 9.74 44.35
C ASP A 596 -11.73 11.12 43.78
N THR A 597 -11.82 11.25 42.46
CA THR A 597 -12.68 12.27 41.85
C THR A 597 -13.93 11.57 41.36
N LYS A 598 -15.06 11.79 42.05
CA LYS A 598 -16.36 11.35 41.52
C LYS A 598 -16.50 11.89 40.10
N PRO A 599 -16.85 11.05 39.11
CA PRO A 599 -17.11 11.53 37.75
C PRO A 599 -18.20 12.62 37.82
N LEU A 600 -17.97 13.74 37.12
CA LEU A 600 -18.93 14.83 37.04
C LEU A 600 -20.24 14.31 36.45
N PRO A 601 -21.42 14.68 36.99
CA PRO A 601 -22.68 14.23 36.45
C PRO A 601 -22.89 14.83 35.04
N PRO A 602 -23.37 14.04 34.06
CA PRO A 602 -23.80 14.57 32.77
C PRO A 602 -25.17 15.26 32.89
N LYS A 603 -25.55 16.07 31.89
CA LYS A 603 -26.88 16.72 31.84
C LYS A 603 -27.96 15.65 31.76
N PRO A 604 -28.91 15.60 32.72
CA PRO A 604 -30.01 14.65 32.64
C PRO A 604 -30.99 15.03 31.53
N HIS A 605 -31.64 14.04 30.92
CA HIS A 605 -32.70 14.23 29.91
C HIS A 605 -32.25 15.05 28.69
N HIS A 606 -31.06 14.80 28.18
CA HIS A 606 -30.56 15.51 27.01
C HIS A 606 -31.33 15.08 25.74
N PRO A 607 -31.60 15.98 24.77
CA PRO A 607 -32.34 15.61 23.56
C PRO A 607 -31.74 14.44 22.75
N ILE A 608 -30.42 14.27 22.79
CA ILE A 608 -29.73 13.12 22.16
C ILE A 608 -30.13 11.79 22.81
N ASP A 609 -30.45 11.73 24.10
CA ASP A 609 -30.91 10.49 24.76
C ASP A 609 -32.21 9.98 24.12
N HIS A 610 -33.13 10.90 23.82
CA HIS A 610 -34.38 10.58 23.12
C HIS A 610 -34.13 10.12 21.67
N LEU A 611 -33.16 10.73 20.98
CA LEU A 611 -32.80 10.32 19.61
C LEU A 611 -32.17 8.92 19.57
N VAL A 612 -31.31 8.60 20.54
CA VAL A 612 -30.72 7.26 20.70
C VAL A 612 -31.80 6.23 21.05
N ALA A 613 -32.70 6.54 21.99
CA ALA A 613 -33.80 5.63 22.34
C ALA A 613 -34.72 5.32 21.15
N ARG A 614 -35.10 6.33 20.37
CA ARG A 614 -35.89 6.14 19.14
C ARG A 614 -35.12 5.32 18.10
N ALA A 615 -33.81 5.51 17.98
CA ALA A 615 -32.98 4.76 17.05
C ALA A 615 -32.88 3.26 17.43
N GLU A 616 -32.93 2.93 18.72
CA GLU A 616 -33.03 1.54 19.19
C GLU A 616 -34.37 0.90 18.77
N GLU A 617 -35.48 1.63 18.87
CA GLU A 617 -36.80 1.16 18.42
C GLU A 617 -36.83 0.92 16.90
N GLU A 618 -36.27 1.87 16.12
CA GLU A 618 -36.16 1.75 14.66
C GLU A 618 -35.28 0.55 14.25
N TYR A 619 -34.15 0.36 14.92
CA TYR A 619 -33.27 -0.79 14.72
C TYR A 619 -33.94 -2.13 15.05
N ALA A 620 -34.68 -2.20 16.16
CA ALA A 620 -35.44 -3.39 16.53
C ALA A 620 -36.55 -3.72 15.51
N ALA A 621 -37.27 -2.70 15.01
CA ALA A 621 -38.28 -2.87 13.98
C ALA A 621 -37.70 -3.33 12.64
N LEU A 622 -36.46 -2.91 12.31
CA LEU A 622 -35.74 -3.36 11.13
C LEU A 622 -35.32 -4.83 11.25
N LEU A 623 -34.78 -5.22 12.41
CA LEU A 623 -34.40 -6.61 12.68
C LEU A 623 -35.58 -7.58 12.70
N ALA A 624 -36.75 -7.14 13.16
CA ALA A 624 -37.96 -7.97 13.19
C ALA A 624 -38.45 -8.38 11.79
N GLN A 625 -37.93 -7.76 10.73
CA GLN A 625 -38.25 -8.05 9.33
C GLN A 625 -37.28 -9.07 8.69
N GLU A 626 -36.36 -9.65 9.45
CA GLU A 626 -35.44 -10.67 8.94
C GLU A 626 -36.20 -11.91 8.46
N THR A 627 -35.89 -12.37 7.26
CA THR A 627 -36.40 -13.60 6.66
C THR A 627 -35.32 -14.68 6.67
N THR A 628 -35.70 -15.96 6.78
CA THR A 628 -34.72 -17.06 6.91
C THR A 628 -34.90 -18.18 5.87
N THR A 629 -36.02 -18.14 5.13
CA THR A 629 -36.34 -19.04 4.02
C THR A 629 -36.49 -18.24 2.73
N VAL A 630 -36.26 -18.89 1.58
CA VAL A 630 -36.41 -18.23 0.28
C VAL A 630 -37.87 -17.89 0.01
N GLU A 631 -38.80 -18.69 0.51
CA GLU A 631 -40.25 -18.46 0.41
C GLU A 631 -40.68 -17.22 1.19
N ASP A 632 -40.18 -17.04 2.41
CA ASP A 632 -40.47 -15.86 3.23
C ASP A 632 -39.84 -14.60 2.64
N ALA A 633 -38.59 -14.68 2.16
CA ALA A 633 -37.94 -13.59 1.46
C ALA A 633 -38.70 -13.20 0.17
N ALA A 634 -39.15 -14.19 -0.60
CA ALA A 634 -39.95 -13.96 -1.79
C ALA A 634 -41.35 -13.40 -1.47
N ARG A 635 -41.93 -13.73 -0.31
CA ARG A 635 -43.19 -13.12 0.16
C ARG A 635 -42.98 -11.66 0.54
N ALA A 636 -41.96 -11.36 1.36
CA ALA A 636 -41.59 -9.99 1.73
C ALA A 636 -41.28 -9.14 0.48
N TYR A 637 -40.59 -9.73 -0.50
CA TYR A 637 -40.35 -9.12 -1.80
C TYR A 637 -41.65 -8.77 -2.52
N ARG A 638 -42.58 -9.72 -2.69
CA ARG A 638 -43.85 -9.49 -3.39
C ARG A 638 -44.70 -8.42 -2.68
N GLU A 639 -44.77 -8.47 -1.36
CA GLU A 639 -45.48 -7.48 -0.54
C GLU A 639 -44.90 -6.07 -0.72
N ARG A 640 -43.57 -5.94 -0.75
CA ARG A 640 -42.91 -4.63 -0.85
C ARG A 640 -42.83 -4.10 -2.30
N ARG A 641 -42.64 -4.98 -3.28
CA ARG A 641 -42.34 -4.60 -4.68
C ARG A 641 -43.51 -4.78 -5.64
N GLY A 642 -44.54 -5.54 -5.27
CA GLY A 642 -45.71 -5.78 -6.12
C GLY A 642 -45.42 -6.59 -7.39
N ARG A 643 -44.32 -7.35 -7.41
CA ARG A 643 -43.88 -8.20 -8.55
C ARG A 643 -43.34 -9.51 -8.03
N HIS A 644 -43.25 -10.54 -8.89
CA HIS A 644 -42.47 -11.73 -8.58
C HIS A 644 -40.98 -11.38 -8.47
N PRO A 645 -40.21 -12.02 -7.57
CA PRO A 645 -38.76 -11.86 -7.55
C PRO A 645 -38.13 -12.25 -8.89
N PRO A 646 -36.99 -11.68 -9.27
CA PRO A 646 -36.35 -11.92 -10.56
C PRO A 646 -35.95 -13.41 -10.68
N PRO A 647 -35.73 -13.92 -11.89
CA PRO A 647 -35.09 -15.22 -12.06
C PRO A 647 -33.77 -15.30 -11.25
N HIS A 648 -33.38 -16.50 -10.84
CA HIS A 648 -32.23 -16.75 -9.96
C HIS A 648 -32.33 -16.14 -8.54
N PHE A 649 -33.53 -15.77 -8.07
CA PHE A 649 -33.72 -15.27 -6.71
C PHE A 649 -33.33 -16.27 -5.62
N ASP A 650 -33.56 -17.56 -5.85
CA ASP A 650 -33.10 -18.66 -4.99
C ASP A 650 -31.57 -18.81 -4.98
N LEU A 651 -30.92 -18.64 -6.13
CA LEU A 651 -29.45 -18.62 -6.20
C LEU A 651 -28.90 -17.43 -5.41
N TRP A 652 -29.49 -16.25 -5.56
CA TRP A 652 -29.13 -15.08 -4.77
C TRP A 652 -29.38 -15.30 -3.27
N PHE A 653 -30.52 -15.87 -2.89
CA PHE A 653 -30.85 -16.17 -1.49
C PHE A 653 -29.86 -17.18 -0.90
N THR A 654 -29.51 -18.21 -1.65
CA THR A 654 -28.53 -19.22 -1.27
C THR A 654 -27.13 -18.62 -1.14
N PHE A 655 -26.72 -17.77 -2.08
CA PHE A 655 -25.47 -17.02 -2.02
C PHE A 655 -25.42 -16.16 -0.75
N ALA A 656 -26.46 -15.36 -0.51
CA ALA A 656 -26.55 -14.49 0.66
C ALA A 656 -26.49 -15.28 1.98
N ARG A 657 -27.22 -16.39 2.06
CA ARG A 657 -27.18 -17.30 3.22
C ARG A 657 -25.80 -17.91 3.43
N ASN A 658 -25.12 -18.35 2.36
CA ASN A 658 -23.76 -18.91 2.44
C ASN A 658 -22.74 -17.89 2.93
N GLN A 659 -22.96 -16.60 2.65
CA GLN A 659 -22.15 -15.51 3.19
C GLN A 659 -22.59 -15.02 4.59
N SER A 660 -23.59 -15.66 5.19
CA SER A 660 -24.19 -15.23 6.45
C SER A 660 -24.69 -13.77 6.40
N ALA A 661 -25.29 -13.35 5.28
CA ALA A 661 -25.91 -12.04 5.14
C ALA A 661 -27.32 -12.04 5.76
N LEU A 662 -27.72 -10.89 6.34
CA LEU A 662 -29.08 -10.72 6.83
C LEU A 662 -30.05 -10.45 5.68
N MET A 663 -31.15 -11.20 5.66
CA MET A 663 -32.17 -11.09 4.62
C MET A 663 -33.32 -10.22 5.11
N ILE A 664 -33.09 -8.91 5.07
CA ILE A 664 -34.07 -7.88 5.42
C ILE A 664 -34.41 -7.14 4.12
N GLU A 665 -35.64 -7.31 3.61
CA GLU A 665 -36.06 -6.77 2.32
C GLU A 665 -35.88 -5.24 2.19
N PRO A 666 -36.12 -4.41 3.23
CA PRO A 666 -35.76 -2.99 3.22
C PRO A 666 -34.29 -2.67 2.88
N PHE A 667 -33.33 -3.55 3.13
CA PHE A 667 -31.90 -3.29 2.79
C PHE A 667 -31.67 -3.07 1.29
N PHE A 668 -32.60 -3.53 0.44
CA PHE A 668 -32.50 -3.46 -1.00
C PHE A 668 -33.30 -2.30 -1.61
N ASP A 669 -33.92 -1.44 -0.79
CA ASP A 669 -34.75 -0.31 -1.27
C ASP A 669 -34.05 0.60 -2.27
N GLN A 670 -32.75 0.84 -2.08
CA GLN A 670 -31.98 1.69 -2.98
C GLN A 670 -31.96 1.13 -4.42
N ILE A 671 -31.91 -0.19 -4.59
CA ILE A 671 -31.98 -0.85 -5.91
C ILE A 671 -33.28 -0.49 -6.62
N TYR A 672 -34.41 -0.55 -5.91
CA TYR A 672 -35.72 -0.31 -6.51
C TYR A 672 -35.99 1.19 -6.70
N THR A 673 -35.47 2.05 -5.84
CA THR A 673 -35.48 3.50 -6.07
C THR A 673 -34.76 3.84 -7.38
N ASP A 674 -33.63 3.19 -7.65
CA ASP A 674 -32.79 3.49 -8.82
C ASP A 674 -33.30 2.81 -10.10
N LEU A 675 -33.82 1.59 -10.01
CA LEU A 675 -34.27 0.82 -11.17
C LEU A 675 -35.72 1.05 -11.56
N ALA A 676 -36.59 1.52 -10.64
CA ALA A 676 -38.02 1.70 -10.93
C ALA A 676 -38.29 2.57 -12.18
N PRO A 677 -37.65 3.74 -12.38
CA PRO A 677 -37.96 4.56 -13.56
C PRO A 677 -37.63 3.85 -14.89
N PHE A 678 -36.69 2.90 -14.91
CA PHE A 678 -36.36 2.16 -16.15
C PHE A 678 -37.47 1.21 -16.62
N TRP A 679 -38.45 0.87 -15.77
CA TRP A 679 -39.67 0.17 -16.20
C TRP A 679 -40.57 1.06 -17.06
N GLY A 680 -40.46 2.38 -16.94
CA GLY A 680 -41.15 3.35 -17.80
C GLY A 680 -40.50 3.57 -19.17
N VAL A 681 -39.30 3.00 -19.38
CA VAL A 681 -38.49 3.10 -20.61
C VAL A 681 -38.51 1.76 -21.36
N PRO A 682 -38.55 1.73 -22.70
CA PRO A 682 -38.46 0.48 -23.46
C PRO A 682 -37.17 -0.31 -23.13
N ALA A 683 -37.29 -1.59 -22.79
CA ALA A 683 -36.14 -2.46 -22.43
C ALA A 683 -35.05 -2.48 -23.51
N LYS A 684 -35.46 -2.59 -24.78
CA LYS A 684 -34.57 -2.50 -25.94
C LYS A 684 -33.73 -1.22 -25.94
N GLN A 685 -34.33 -0.06 -25.66
CA GLN A 685 -33.63 1.23 -25.63
C GLN A 685 -32.58 1.23 -24.52
N THR A 686 -32.94 0.81 -23.31
CA THR A 686 -32.01 0.72 -22.17
C THR A 686 -30.81 -0.18 -22.49
N ARG A 687 -31.07 -1.36 -23.08
CA ARG A 687 -30.06 -2.36 -23.45
C ARG A 687 -29.11 -1.87 -24.55
N GLU A 688 -29.64 -1.22 -25.59
CA GLU A 688 -28.83 -0.65 -26.69
C GLU A 688 -27.96 0.52 -26.21
N GLN A 689 -28.52 1.43 -25.40
CA GLN A 689 -27.75 2.54 -24.80
C GLN A 689 -26.64 2.01 -23.89
N ALA A 690 -26.92 0.99 -23.09
CA ALA A 690 -25.95 0.38 -22.20
C ALA A 690 -24.79 -0.28 -22.95
N ASN A 691 -25.09 -1.09 -23.96
CA ASN A 691 -24.10 -1.73 -24.81
C ASN A 691 -23.25 -0.71 -25.59
N ALA A 692 -23.83 0.40 -26.02
CA ALA A 692 -23.15 1.39 -26.86
C ALA A 692 -22.31 2.41 -26.06
N PHE A 693 -22.48 2.53 -24.74
CA PHE A 693 -21.74 3.48 -23.92
C PHE A 693 -20.26 3.09 -23.75
N VAL A 694 -19.37 4.09 -23.73
CA VAL A 694 -17.91 3.88 -23.82
C VAL A 694 -17.28 3.33 -22.54
N HIS A 695 -17.64 3.87 -21.37
CA HIS A 695 -17.19 3.35 -20.08
C HIS A 695 -18.19 2.34 -19.56
N ARG A 696 -17.95 1.05 -19.74
CA ARG A 696 -18.89 0.03 -19.30
C ARG A 696 -18.18 -1.23 -18.80
N ILE A 697 -18.87 -1.97 -17.94
CA ILE A 697 -18.53 -3.32 -17.52
C ILE A 697 -19.55 -4.27 -18.15
N SER A 698 -19.10 -5.32 -18.82
CA SER A 698 -19.94 -6.26 -19.57
C SER A 698 -19.74 -7.66 -19.02
N VAL A 699 -20.83 -8.35 -18.68
CA VAL A 699 -20.84 -9.77 -18.28
C VAL A 699 -21.28 -10.61 -19.49
N ARG A 700 -20.48 -11.63 -19.84
CA ARG A 700 -20.79 -12.61 -20.88
C ARG A 700 -20.40 -14.00 -20.41
N ASN A 701 -21.37 -14.91 -20.21
CA ASN A 701 -21.15 -16.27 -19.73
C ASN A 701 -20.23 -16.33 -18.49
N GLY A 702 -20.50 -15.49 -17.48
CA GLY A 702 -19.70 -15.40 -16.26
C GLY A 702 -18.32 -14.74 -16.40
N ASN A 703 -17.95 -14.29 -17.60
CA ASN A 703 -16.74 -13.52 -17.82
C ASN A 703 -17.05 -12.02 -17.83
N VAL A 704 -16.30 -11.24 -17.04
CA VAL A 704 -16.49 -9.79 -16.92
C VAL A 704 -15.38 -9.07 -17.65
N THR A 705 -15.78 -8.30 -18.65
CA THR A 705 -14.89 -7.43 -19.41
C THR A 705 -15.23 -5.98 -19.12
N GLN A 706 -14.29 -5.07 -19.37
CA GLN A 706 -14.56 -3.65 -19.32
C GLN A 706 -14.17 -2.99 -20.64
N ARG A 707 -14.89 -1.94 -20.98
CA ARG A 707 -14.50 -0.99 -22.03
C ARG A 707 -14.40 0.38 -21.37
N THR A 708 -13.33 1.09 -21.67
CA THR A 708 -13.14 2.50 -21.34
C THR A 708 -12.06 3.05 -22.26
N ASP A 709 -12.17 4.30 -22.65
CA ASP A 709 -11.17 5.06 -23.42
C ASP A 709 -10.28 5.92 -22.50
N ILE A 710 -10.46 5.81 -21.19
CA ILE A 710 -9.60 6.45 -20.19
C ILE A 710 -8.59 5.44 -19.68
N ASP A 711 -7.32 5.71 -19.94
CA ASP A 711 -6.21 4.97 -19.39
C ASP A 711 -6.24 5.04 -17.85
N GLU A 712 -6.07 3.88 -17.20
CA GLU A 712 -5.72 3.79 -15.78
C GLU A 712 -6.76 4.38 -14.77
N ARG A 713 -8.06 4.37 -15.07
CA ARG A 713 -9.12 4.69 -14.08
C ARG A 713 -9.29 3.57 -13.04
N VAL A 714 -8.72 3.77 -11.85
CA VAL A 714 -8.73 2.80 -10.72
C VAL A 714 -10.14 2.30 -10.35
N TRP A 715 -11.16 3.16 -10.36
CA TRP A 715 -12.54 2.77 -10.00
C TRP A 715 -13.15 1.71 -10.93
N MET A 716 -12.81 1.77 -12.24
CA MET A 716 -13.33 0.82 -13.23
C MET A 716 -12.84 -0.61 -12.92
N GLY A 717 -11.55 -0.76 -12.61
CA GLY A 717 -10.97 -2.04 -12.24
C GLY A 717 -11.59 -2.63 -10.97
N LEU A 718 -11.79 -1.80 -9.95
CA LEU A 718 -12.40 -2.22 -8.67
C LEU A 718 -13.87 -2.66 -8.85
N TRP A 719 -14.66 -1.95 -9.66
CA TRP A 719 -16.02 -2.40 -9.98
C TRP A 719 -16.03 -3.62 -10.89
N GLN A 720 -15.12 -3.73 -11.85
CA GLN A 720 -15.01 -4.93 -12.69
C GLN A 720 -14.75 -6.17 -11.84
N GLU A 721 -13.82 -6.06 -10.89
CA GLU A 721 -13.43 -7.14 -10.01
C GLU A 721 -14.54 -7.50 -9.00
N MET A 722 -15.25 -6.50 -8.45
CA MET A 722 -16.46 -6.73 -7.65
C MET A 722 -17.51 -7.50 -8.44
N VAL A 723 -17.79 -7.14 -9.70
CA VAL A 723 -18.75 -7.84 -10.56
C VAL A 723 -18.23 -9.24 -10.93
N GLN A 724 -16.92 -9.37 -11.21
CA GLN A 724 -16.29 -10.66 -11.54
C GLN A 724 -16.42 -11.67 -10.41
N SER A 725 -16.40 -11.23 -9.16
CA SER A 725 -16.55 -12.09 -7.98
C SER A 725 -17.92 -12.78 -7.87
N ILE A 726 -18.95 -12.26 -8.56
CA ILE A 726 -20.32 -12.79 -8.58
C ILE A 726 -20.81 -13.21 -9.96
N ALA A 727 -19.96 -13.09 -10.98
CA ALA A 727 -20.36 -13.24 -12.38
C ALA A 727 -20.90 -14.63 -12.75
N GLU A 728 -20.49 -15.68 -12.03
CA GLU A 728 -21.01 -17.04 -12.21
C GLU A 728 -22.53 -17.14 -12.02
N TRP A 729 -23.11 -16.28 -11.18
CA TRP A 729 -24.55 -16.25 -10.90
C TRP A 729 -25.31 -15.20 -11.71
N LEU A 730 -24.59 -14.38 -12.49
CA LEU A 730 -25.18 -13.30 -13.27
C LEU A 730 -25.53 -13.74 -14.68
N PRO A 731 -26.65 -13.27 -15.23
CA PRO A 731 -26.90 -13.33 -16.66
C PRO A 731 -26.00 -12.35 -17.42
N ASP A 732 -26.00 -12.46 -18.75
CA ASP A 732 -25.35 -11.48 -19.62
C ASP A 732 -26.00 -10.10 -19.46
N LEU A 733 -25.18 -9.06 -19.28
CA LEU A 733 -25.63 -7.67 -19.13
C LEU A 733 -24.49 -6.67 -19.40
N ASP A 734 -24.83 -5.41 -19.64
CA ASP A 734 -23.89 -4.29 -19.82
C ASP A 734 -24.17 -3.18 -18.81
N MET A 735 -23.16 -2.76 -18.05
CA MET A 735 -23.23 -1.75 -16.99
C MET A 735 -22.45 -0.50 -17.39
N PRO A 736 -23.10 0.57 -17.87
CA PRO A 736 -22.43 1.85 -18.09
C PRO A 736 -21.94 2.44 -16.77
N ILE A 737 -20.69 2.88 -16.70
CA ILE A 737 -20.05 3.31 -15.46
C ILE A 737 -19.76 4.81 -15.49
N ASN A 738 -20.11 5.50 -14.42
CA ASN A 738 -19.63 6.84 -14.13
C ASN A 738 -18.17 6.77 -13.64
N VAL A 739 -17.26 7.26 -14.48
CA VAL A 739 -15.81 7.32 -14.21
C VAL A 739 -15.36 8.58 -13.45
N MET A 740 -16.28 9.45 -13.07
CA MET A 740 -16.02 10.73 -12.38
C MET A 740 -16.39 10.65 -10.89
N ASP A 741 -15.78 11.53 -10.09
CA ASP A 741 -16.16 11.72 -8.69
C ASP A 741 -17.59 12.28 -8.60
N GLU A 742 -17.93 13.27 -9.44
CA GLU A 742 -19.25 13.91 -9.47
C GLU A 742 -20.33 13.04 -10.12
N SER A 743 -21.56 13.23 -9.65
CA SER A 743 -22.78 12.73 -10.30
C SER A 743 -23.03 13.47 -11.63
N ARG A 744 -23.60 12.74 -12.59
CA ARG A 744 -23.68 13.09 -14.00
C ARG A 744 -25.07 12.94 -14.62
N VAL A 745 -26.07 12.37 -13.95
CA VAL A 745 -27.41 12.23 -14.52
C VAL A 745 -28.41 13.00 -13.66
N VAL A 746 -28.93 14.11 -14.18
CA VAL A 746 -30.02 14.90 -13.57
C VAL A 746 -31.11 15.08 -14.60
N VAL A 747 -32.08 14.17 -14.60
CA VAL A 747 -33.27 14.23 -15.44
C VAL A 747 -34.30 15.12 -14.75
N PRO A 748 -35.06 15.97 -15.48
CA PRO A 748 -36.16 16.71 -14.90
C PRO A 748 -37.10 15.80 -14.10
N TRP A 749 -37.46 16.22 -12.89
CA TRP A 749 -38.28 15.43 -11.97
C TRP A 749 -39.60 14.97 -12.62
N GLU A 750 -40.23 15.86 -13.38
CA GLU A 750 -41.49 15.61 -14.07
C GLU A 750 -41.39 14.45 -15.08
N GLU A 751 -40.22 14.28 -15.72
CA GLU A 751 -39.97 13.17 -16.63
C GLU A 751 -39.78 11.86 -15.86
N VAL A 752 -39.00 11.89 -14.77
CA VAL A 752 -38.79 10.73 -13.88
C VAL A 752 -40.10 10.28 -13.25
N ASP A 753 -40.92 11.22 -12.78
CA ASP A 753 -42.25 10.95 -12.22
C ASP A 753 -43.20 10.31 -13.26
N GLY A 754 -43.12 10.74 -14.52
CA GLY A 754 -43.80 10.10 -15.64
C GLY A 754 -43.36 8.65 -15.85
N TYR A 755 -42.06 8.34 -15.73
CA TYR A 755 -41.57 6.96 -15.76
C TYR A 755 -42.00 6.16 -14.54
N MET A 756 -42.00 6.75 -13.35
CA MET A 756 -42.45 6.13 -12.11
C MET A 756 -43.94 5.78 -12.16
N SER A 757 -44.78 6.65 -12.73
CA SER A 757 -46.20 6.38 -12.94
C SER A 757 -46.42 5.15 -13.82
N LYS A 758 -45.62 4.98 -14.88
CA LYS A 758 -45.65 3.78 -15.75
C LYS A 758 -45.15 2.53 -15.02
N GLU A 759 -44.09 2.66 -14.21
CA GLU A 759 -43.60 1.56 -13.38
C GLU A 759 -44.69 1.07 -12.42
N GLN A 760 -45.35 1.98 -11.70
CA GLN A 760 -46.41 1.64 -10.75
C GLN A 760 -47.60 0.98 -11.45
N ALA A 761 -48.02 1.50 -12.60
CA ALA A 761 -49.13 0.95 -13.38
C ALA A 761 -48.83 -0.44 -13.98
N SER A 762 -47.56 -0.79 -14.17
CA SER A 762 -47.14 -2.10 -14.68
C SER A 762 -46.86 -3.13 -13.59
N ARG A 763 -46.98 -2.78 -12.30
CA ARG A 763 -46.85 -3.75 -11.20
C ARG A 763 -47.98 -4.76 -11.25
N GLY A 764 -47.64 -6.01 -11.01
CA GLY A 764 -48.58 -7.11 -11.02
C GLY A 764 -47.91 -8.44 -10.72
N LEU A 765 -48.68 -9.35 -10.13
CA LEU A 765 -48.27 -10.75 -9.95
C LEU A 765 -48.84 -11.56 -11.13
N VAL A 766 -47.93 -12.11 -11.94
CA VAL A 766 -48.26 -12.97 -13.07
C VAL A 766 -48.46 -14.40 -12.55
N ASP A 767 -49.43 -15.13 -13.09
CA ASP A 767 -49.66 -16.54 -12.74
C ASP A 767 -48.36 -17.35 -12.93
N GLU A 768 -48.00 -18.18 -11.95
CA GLU A 768 -46.74 -18.94 -11.94
C GLU A 768 -46.53 -19.77 -13.21
N LYS A 769 -47.62 -20.25 -13.84
CA LYS A 769 -47.56 -21.02 -15.10
C LYS A 769 -47.10 -20.20 -16.30
N LEU A 770 -47.28 -18.88 -16.24
CA LEU A 770 -46.92 -17.94 -17.29
C LEU A 770 -45.55 -17.29 -17.06
N LEU A 771 -44.92 -17.50 -15.89
CA LEU A 771 -43.65 -16.87 -15.55
C LEU A 771 -42.51 -17.33 -16.47
N VAL A 772 -41.66 -16.43 -16.94
CA VAL A 772 -40.40 -16.79 -17.61
C VAL A 772 -39.28 -16.76 -16.57
N ASP A 773 -38.62 -17.89 -16.34
CA ASP A 773 -37.60 -18.07 -15.29
C ASP A 773 -36.16 -18.12 -15.81
N THR A 774 -35.94 -17.76 -17.08
CA THR A 774 -34.62 -17.74 -17.72
C THR A 774 -34.35 -16.38 -18.36
N TYR A 775 -33.14 -15.86 -18.19
CA TYR A 775 -32.67 -14.66 -18.89
C TYR A 775 -32.29 -14.94 -20.34
N GLY A 776 -32.47 -13.94 -21.22
CA GLY A 776 -31.76 -13.91 -22.51
C GLY A 776 -32.11 -15.03 -23.47
N SER A 777 -33.29 -15.65 -23.36
CA SER A 777 -33.79 -16.77 -24.19
C SER A 777 -33.72 -16.51 -25.71
N ARG A 778 -33.55 -15.24 -26.13
CA ARG A 778 -33.44 -14.80 -27.53
C ARG A 778 -32.02 -14.43 -27.98
N GLY A 779 -31.00 -14.51 -27.11
CA GLY A 779 -29.61 -14.23 -27.49
C GLY A 779 -29.30 -12.78 -27.90
N VAL A 780 -30.15 -11.82 -27.51
CA VAL A 780 -30.13 -10.44 -28.06
C VAL A 780 -28.82 -9.69 -27.80
N LEU A 781 -28.21 -9.83 -26.63
CA LEU A 781 -26.93 -9.16 -26.33
C LEU A 781 -25.81 -9.65 -27.24
N ARG A 782 -25.80 -10.95 -27.60
CA ARG A 782 -24.85 -11.52 -28.54
C ARG A 782 -25.05 -10.94 -29.95
N GLU A 783 -26.29 -10.69 -30.37
CA GLU A 783 -26.57 -10.01 -31.63
C GLU A 783 -26.08 -8.57 -31.62
N LEU A 784 -26.27 -7.84 -30.52
CA LEU A 784 -25.80 -6.48 -30.33
C LEU A 784 -24.26 -6.39 -30.37
N ASP A 785 -23.56 -7.32 -29.72
CA ASP A 785 -22.09 -7.38 -29.74
C ASP A 785 -21.55 -7.58 -31.17
N LEU A 786 -22.25 -8.37 -32.00
CA LEU A 786 -21.92 -8.60 -33.41
C LEU A 786 -22.28 -7.41 -34.30
N ALA A 787 -23.37 -6.70 -33.99
CA ALA A 787 -23.87 -5.58 -34.76
C ALA A 787 -22.95 -4.35 -34.72
N LYS A 788 -22.03 -4.26 -33.72
CA LYS A 788 -21.10 -3.14 -33.53
C LYS A 788 -21.80 -1.79 -33.64
N LEU A 789 -22.85 -1.60 -32.85
CA LEU A 789 -23.57 -0.33 -32.79
C LEU A 789 -22.59 0.83 -32.58
N GLY A 790 -22.88 1.97 -33.22
CA GLY A 790 -22.14 3.20 -32.99
C GLY A 790 -22.17 3.60 -31.50
N GLU A 791 -21.14 4.29 -31.06
CA GLU A 791 -21.01 4.70 -29.66
C GLU A 791 -22.18 5.62 -29.22
N TYR A 792 -22.84 5.28 -28.11
CA TYR A 792 -23.88 6.13 -27.53
C TYR A 792 -23.24 7.24 -26.72
N LYS A 793 -23.43 8.48 -27.18
CA LYS A 793 -22.86 9.69 -26.59
C LYS A 793 -23.99 10.57 -26.02
N PRO A 794 -24.40 10.35 -24.76
CA PRO A 794 -25.35 11.25 -24.13
C PRO A 794 -24.74 12.65 -24.01
N GLU A 795 -25.58 13.67 -24.15
CA GLU A 795 -25.12 15.06 -24.01
C GLU A 795 -24.75 15.32 -22.55
N PHE A 796 -23.53 15.79 -22.32
CA PHE A 796 -23.06 16.24 -21.02
C PHE A 796 -22.80 17.74 -21.06
N GLN A 797 -23.60 18.50 -20.32
CA GLN A 797 -23.36 19.91 -20.09
C GLN A 797 -22.20 20.07 -19.10
N GLY A 798 -21.18 20.85 -19.47
CA GLY A 798 -20.01 21.10 -18.65
C GLY A 798 -19.72 22.57 -18.33
N MET A 799 -20.68 23.45 -18.59
CA MET A 799 -20.55 24.90 -18.35
C MET A 799 -21.70 25.44 -17.50
N GLY A 800 -21.39 26.48 -16.74
CA GLY A 800 -22.34 27.22 -15.90
C GLY A 800 -22.33 26.78 -14.44
N PRO A 801 -23.11 27.45 -13.58
CA PRO A 801 -23.29 27.01 -12.20
C PRO A 801 -24.00 25.65 -12.15
N TYR A 802 -23.60 24.78 -11.22
CA TYR A 802 -24.18 23.44 -11.12
C TYR A 802 -25.59 23.44 -10.52
N TRP A 803 -25.91 24.37 -9.61
CA TRP A 803 -27.21 24.41 -8.91
C TRP A 803 -28.42 24.42 -9.88
N PRO A 804 -28.50 25.28 -10.91
CA PRO A 804 -29.61 25.25 -11.87
C PRO A 804 -29.71 23.96 -12.68
N LEU A 805 -28.62 23.20 -12.79
CA LEU A 805 -28.61 21.88 -13.43
C LEU A 805 -29.09 20.79 -12.47
N ALA A 806 -28.77 20.89 -11.18
CA ALA A 806 -29.15 19.91 -10.16
C ALA A 806 -30.63 20.04 -9.76
N VAL A 807 -31.13 21.27 -9.54
CA VAL A 807 -32.47 21.47 -8.97
C VAL A 807 -33.61 20.97 -9.85
N VAL A 808 -33.41 20.83 -11.16
CA VAL A 808 -34.47 20.32 -12.05
C VAL A 808 -34.87 18.89 -11.72
N GLY A 809 -33.97 18.10 -11.11
CA GLY A 809 -34.29 16.75 -10.60
C GLY A 809 -35.10 16.76 -9.31
N CYS A 810 -35.28 17.91 -8.67
CA CYS A 810 -36.12 18.04 -7.47
C CYS A 810 -37.61 18.22 -7.84
N PRO A 811 -38.53 17.79 -6.94
CA PRO A 811 -39.96 18.03 -7.09
C PRO A 811 -40.26 19.51 -7.41
N PRO A 812 -41.17 19.83 -8.34
CA PRO A 812 -41.44 21.20 -8.78
C PRO A 812 -41.85 22.15 -7.64
N ASP A 813 -42.45 21.59 -6.59
CA ASP A 813 -42.90 22.30 -5.40
C ASP A 813 -41.88 22.32 -4.25
N SER A 814 -40.71 21.70 -4.43
CA SER A 814 -39.63 21.69 -3.44
C SER A 814 -39.07 23.09 -3.16
N ALA A 815 -38.44 23.24 -1.99
CA ALA A 815 -37.80 24.49 -1.60
C ALA A 815 -36.69 24.89 -2.60
N ALA A 816 -35.91 23.93 -3.09
CA ALA A 816 -34.83 24.17 -4.05
C ALA A 816 -35.31 24.72 -5.40
N ARG A 817 -36.46 24.24 -5.91
CA ARG A 817 -37.07 24.74 -7.16
C ARG A 817 -37.63 26.16 -7.02
N LYS A 818 -38.00 26.55 -5.80
CA LYS A 818 -38.59 27.87 -5.49
C LYS A 818 -37.56 28.90 -5.01
N ALA A 819 -36.39 28.45 -4.57
CA ALA A 819 -35.37 29.31 -4.02
C ALA A 819 -34.73 30.21 -5.07
N TYR A 820 -34.27 31.37 -4.62
CA TYR A 820 -33.40 32.22 -5.43
C TYR A 820 -32.11 31.46 -5.77
N ILE A 821 -31.69 31.54 -7.03
CA ILE A 821 -30.42 30.97 -7.51
C ILE A 821 -29.31 31.94 -7.14
N GLU A 822 -28.41 31.53 -6.24
CA GLU A 822 -27.25 32.30 -5.85
C GLU A 822 -26.26 32.42 -7.02
N THR A 823 -25.87 33.65 -7.32
CA THR A 823 -24.90 33.98 -8.39
C THR A 823 -23.67 34.71 -7.85
N ASP A 824 -23.72 35.22 -6.62
CA ASP A 824 -22.60 35.90 -5.97
C ASP A 824 -22.02 35.02 -4.85
N PHE A 825 -20.84 34.47 -5.12
CA PHE A 825 -20.08 33.68 -4.16
C PHE A 825 -18.91 34.45 -3.53
N THR A 826 -18.77 35.75 -3.80
CA THR A 826 -17.68 36.61 -3.29
C THR A 826 -17.86 37.04 -1.84
N THR A 827 -19.06 36.85 -1.29
CA THR A 827 -19.41 37.14 0.10
C THR A 827 -19.52 35.85 0.91
N PRO A 828 -19.28 35.88 2.24
CA PRO A 828 -19.54 34.74 3.10
C PRO A 828 -20.99 34.25 2.98
N PRO A 829 -21.25 32.95 3.17
CA PRO A 829 -22.60 32.43 3.09
C PRO A 829 -23.49 32.93 4.23
N LYS A 830 -24.81 32.94 4.00
CA LYS A 830 -25.80 33.17 5.05
C LYS A 830 -25.92 31.89 5.90
N LEU A 831 -25.19 31.84 7.01
CA LEU A 831 -25.28 30.76 7.98
C LEU A 831 -26.20 31.16 9.13
N THR A 832 -26.95 30.19 9.64
CA THR A 832 -27.79 30.41 10.80
C THR A 832 -27.04 29.97 12.05
N GLY A 833 -27.01 30.84 13.07
CA GLY A 833 -26.46 30.49 14.39
C GLY A 833 -27.46 29.74 15.28
N GLY A 834 -28.54 29.20 14.70
CA GLY A 834 -29.71 28.63 15.38
C GLY A 834 -29.96 27.16 15.06
N HIS A 835 -31.16 26.66 15.37
CA HIS A 835 -31.55 25.29 15.06
C HIS A 835 -31.87 25.11 13.57
N PRO A 836 -31.28 24.11 12.90
CA PRO A 836 -31.70 23.74 11.56
C PRO A 836 -33.17 23.31 11.51
N GLU A 837 -33.84 23.56 10.38
CA GLU A 837 -35.22 23.17 10.17
C GLU A 837 -35.39 21.63 10.23
N GLY A 838 -36.47 21.16 10.84
CA GLY A 838 -36.73 19.71 11.00
C GLY A 838 -35.78 18.97 11.94
N SER A 839 -34.91 19.70 12.67
CA SER A 839 -34.10 19.17 13.76
C SER A 839 -34.94 18.96 15.03
N TYR A 840 -34.42 18.14 15.96
CA TYR A 840 -34.96 17.95 17.30
C TYR A 840 -34.05 18.65 18.30
N HIS A 841 -34.47 19.82 18.77
CA HIS A 841 -33.65 20.71 19.60
C HIS A 841 -32.28 21.02 18.97
N GLY A 842 -32.24 21.22 17.64
CA GLY A 842 -31.02 21.50 16.89
C GLY A 842 -30.29 20.26 16.38
N TYR A 843 -30.55 19.07 16.92
CA TYR A 843 -29.90 17.83 16.51
C TYR A 843 -30.66 17.13 15.37
N VAL A 844 -29.93 16.51 14.44
CA VAL A 844 -30.53 15.87 13.25
C VAL A 844 -31.47 14.72 13.65
N LYS A 845 -32.78 14.90 13.47
CA LYS A 845 -33.80 13.86 13.69
C LYS A 845 -34.19 13.13 12.41
N ASN A 846 -34.35 13.88 11.31
CA ASN A 846 -34.70 13.32 10.01
C ASN A 846 -33.48 13.35 9.11
N TRP A 847 -32.80 12.21 8.98
CA TRP A 847 -31.60 12.10 8.17
C TRP A 847 -31.87 12.38 6.69
N THR A 848 -32.99 11.87 6.16
CA THR A 848 -33.39 12.12 4.76
C THR A 848 -33.59 13.60 4.47
N LEU A 849 -34.19 14.34 5.42
CA LEU A 849 -34.31 15.80 5.30
C LEU A 849 -32.94 16.47 5.37
N ALA A 850 -32.09 16.15 6.35
CA ALA A 850 -30.79 16.81 6.56
C ALA A 850 -29.80 16.63 5.39
N THR A 851 -29.91 15.53 4.64
CA THR A 851 -29.07 15.25 3.46
C THR A 851 -29.70 15.71 2.14
N SER A 852 -30.91 16.28 2.14
CA SER A 852 -31.66 16.60 0.92
C SER A 852 -31.40 18.02 0.43
N PRO A 853 -30.75 18.22 -0.74
CA PRO A 853 -30.64 19.56 -1.31
C PRO A 853 -31.95 20.07 -1.90
N CYS A 854 -32.91 19.19 -2.19
CA CYS A 854 -34.25 19.59 -2.65
C CYS A 854 -35.04 20.33 -1.57
N ASP A 855 -34.87 19.92 -0.31
CA ASP A 855 -35.54 20.52 0.83
C ASP A 855 -34.71 21.65 1.46
N ASN A 856 -33.38 21.59 1.32
CA ASN A 856 -32.44 22.55 1.91
C ASN A 856 -31.77 23.41 0.84
N ALA A 857 -32.50 24.38 0.29
CA ALA A 857 -32.01 25.23 -0.79
C ALA A 857 -30.79 26.10 -0.43
N HIS A 858 -30.54 26.32 0.86
CA HIS A 858 -29.37 27.07 1.33
C HIS A 858 -28.04 26.32 1.07
N LEU A 859 -28.09 24.99 0.86
CA LEU A 859 -26.92 24.17 0.52
C LEU A 859 -26.20 24.67 -0.74
N GLN A 860 -26.92 25.32 -1.67
CA GLN A 860 -26.35 25.92 -2.87
C GLN A 860 -25.21 26.90 -2.58
N GLY A 861 -25.28 27.60 -1.44
CA GLY A 861 -24.34 28.63 -1.05
C GLY A 861 -23.27 28.15 -0.07
N ILE A 862 -23.36 26.92 0.45
CA ILE A 862 -22.51 26.42 1.55
C ILE A 862 -21.83 25.06 1.30
N HIS A 863 -22.05 24.44 0.14
CA HIS A 863 -21.44 23.17 -0.23
C HIS A 863 -20.68 23.28 -1.56
N GLY A 864 -19.43 22.84 -1.58
CA GLY A 864 -18.53 23.02 -2.73
C GLY A 864 -19.05 22.41 -4.04
N THR A 865 -19.82 21.32 -3.97
CA THR A 865 -20.56 20.72 -5.09
C THR A 865 -21.41 21.74 -5.87
N PHE A 866 -22.03 22.70 -5.18
CA PHE A 866 -22.92 23.69 -5.78
C PHE A 866 -22.27 25.05 -5.99
N VAL A 867 -21.31 25.41 -5.13
CA VAL A 867 -20.55 26.66 -5.24
C VAL A 867 -19.66 26.63 -6.47
N GLU A 868 -18.74 25.65 -6.55
CA GLU A 868 -17.91 25.44 -7.73
C GLU A 868 -17.28 24.03 -7.70
N PRO A 869 -17.91 23.00 -8.30
CA PRO A 869 -17.37 21.64 -8.31
C PRO A 869 -16.07 21.52 -9.13
N ILE A 870 -15.33 20.41 -8.99
CA ILE A 870 -14.06 20.24 -9.72
C ILE A 870 -14.29 20.05 -11.22
N SER A 871 -15.44 19.48 -11.57
CA SER A 871 -15.93 19.35 -12.92
C SER A 871 -17.45 19.36 -12.97
N ILE A 872 -17.98 19.79 -14.11
CA ILE A 872 -19.40 19.63 -14.44
C ILE A 872 -19.44 18.80 -15.72
N ALA A 873 -20.16 17.70 -15.68
CA ALA A 873 -20.41 16.83 -16.83
C ALA A 873 -21.77 16.14 -16.65
N THR A 874 -22.84 16.93 -16.71
CA THR A 874 -24.20 16.51 -16.34
C THR A 874 -25.08 16.34 -17.57
N SER A 875 -25.75 15.20 -17.67
CA SER A 875 -26.75 14.89 -18.68
C SER A 875 -28.15 15.03 -18.11
N LYS A 876 -29.06 15.55 -18.94
CA LYS A 876 -30.51 15.54 -18.69
C LYS A 876 -31.21 14.35 -19.32
N THR A 877 -30.47 13.56 -20.09
CA THR A 877 -31.02 12.38 -20.77
C THR A 877 -31.09 11.24 -19.78
N PHE A 878 -32.25 10.60 -19.68
CA PHE A 878 -32.38 9.40 -18.86
C PHE A 878 -31.78 8.19 -19.59
N PHE A 879 -30.70 7.64 -19.05
CA PHE A 879 -30.04 6.42 -19.53
C PHE A 879 -29.38 5.70 -18.34
N PRO A 880 -29.11 4.38 -18.43
CA PRO A 880 -28.49 3.67 -17.32
C PRO A 880 -27.04 4.15 -17.14
N LEU A 881 -26.70 4.62 -15.95
CA LEU A 881 -25.34 4.97 -15.54
C LEU A 881 -25.14 4.57 -14.08
N PHE A 882 -24.13 3.75 -13.81
CA PHE A 882 -23.82 3.26 -12.47
C PHE A 882 -22.74 4.11 -11.81
N GLY A 883 -22.86 4.40 -10.51
CA GLY A 883 -21.89 5.21 -9.78
C GLY A 883 -21.79 4.84 -8.30
N GLY A 884 -20.71 5.25 -7.64
CA GLY A 884 -20.48 4.93 -6.22
C GLY A 884 -21.30 5.77 -5.25
N SER A 885 -21.70 6.97 -5.67
CA SER A 885 -22.51 7.89 -4.89
C SER A 885 -23.31 8.80 -5.81
N LYS A 886 -24.40 9.36 -5.29
CA LYS A 886 -25.18 10.36 -6.02
C LYS A 886 -25.86 11.38 -5.10
N LEU A 887 -26.27 12.54 -5.62
CA LEU A 887 -27.19 13.38 -4.87
C LEU A 887 -28.60 12.76 -4.90
N PRO A 888 -29.47 13.01 -3.90
CA PRO A 888 -30.80 12.42 -3.84
C PRO A 888 -31.68 12.64 -5.09
N MET A 889 -31.49 13.73 -5.82
CA MET A 889 -32.23 14.04 -7.05
C MET A 889 -31.61 13.49 -8.34
N ASN A 890 -30.40 12.93 -8.26
CA ASN A 890 -29.74 12.34 -9.41
C ASN A 890 -30.30 10.94 -9.74
N ASN A 891 -30.08 10.50 -10.98
CA ASN A 891 -30.66 9.26 -11.51
C ASN A 891 -29.64 8.16 -11.81
N GLU A 892 -28.40 8.21 -11.28
CA GLU A 892 -27.50 7.05 -11.36
C GLU A 892 -28.04 5.87 -10.55
N ILE A 893 -27.58 4.68 -10.95
CA ILE A 893 -27.79 3.42 -10.26
C ILE A 893 -26.62 3.18 -9.30
N LEU A 894 -26.89 3.12 -7.99
CA LEU A 894 -25.83 3.04 -7.00
C LEU A 894 -25.16 1.67 -6.94
N LEU A 895 -23.84 1.66 -7.09
CA LEU A 895 -22.95 0.58 -6.69
C LEU A 895 -22.34 0.88 -5.32
N PRO A 896 -21.92 -0.14 -4.56
CA PRO A 896 -20.94 0.08 -3.51
C PRO A 896 -19.73 0.83 -4.09
N PRO A 897 -19.33 1.97 -3.50
CA PRO A 897 -18.24 2.75 -4.08
C PRO A 897 -16.97 1.91 -4.22
N ALA A 898 -16.26 2.08 -5.33
CA ALA A 898 -15.01 1.37 -5.61
C ALA A 898 -14.00 1.50 -4.45
N MET A 899 -13.95 2.66 -3.79
CA MET A 899 -13.06 2.92 -2.66
C MET A 899 -13.40 2.12 -1.39
N TYR A 900 -14.60 1.52 -1.29
CA TYR A 900 -14.94 0.59 -0.23
C TYR A 900 -14.54 -0.86 -0.53
N TRP A 901 -14.28 -1.16 -1.81
CA TRP A 901 -13.84 -2.48 -2.28
C TRP A 901 -12.32 -2.64 -2.23
N THR A 902 -11.56 -1.57 -2.48
CA THR A 902 -10.09 -1.56 -2.35
C THR A 902 -9.65 -1.79 -0.89
N GLU A 903 -8.42 -2.24 -0.71
CA GLU A 903 -7.79 -2.24 0.62
C GLU A 903 -6.54 -1.40 0.72
N ASP A 904 -6.44 -0.41 -0.15
CA ASP A 904 -5.59 0.74 0.13
C ASP A 904 -5.94 1.29 1.54
N PRO A 905 -4.97 1.29 2.48
CA PRO A 905 -5.20 1.80 3.83
C PRO A 905 -5.64 3.27 3.88
N PHE A 906 -5.48 4.02 2.78
CA PHE A 906 -6.01 5.37 2.64
C PHE A 906 -7.55 5.42 2.72
N TYR A 907 -8.25 4.44 2.15
CA TYR A 907 -9.72 4.36 2.15
C TYR A 907 -10.26 3.30 3.12
N SER A 908 -9.60 2.14 3.22
CA SER A 908 -10.03 1.03 4.07
C SER A 908 -9.66 1.19 5.54
N GLY A 909 -8.73 2.11 5.86
CA GLY A 909 -8.12 2.21 7.18
C GLY A 909 -7.05 1.16 7.47
N GLY A 910 -6.80 0.25 6.52
CA GLY A 910 -5.96 -0.91 6.71
C GLY A 910 -6.59 -1.92 7.66
N SER A 911 -5.74 -2.70 8.31
CA SER A 911 -6.12 -3.83 9.17
C SER A 911 -6.25 -3.48 10.66
N SER A 912 -6.07 -2.20 11.00
CA SER A 912 -6.26 -1.67 12.35
C SER A 912 -7.66 -1.08 12.46
N HIS A 913 -8.35 -1.35 13.57
CA HIS A 913 -9.69 -0.80 13.86
C HIS A 913 -9.70 0.04 15.15
N GLY A 914 -8.52 0.50 15.58
CA GLY A 914 -8.33 1.21 16.84
C GLY A 914 -8.21 0.30 18.06
N SER A 915 -7.80 0.89 19.19
CA SER A 915 -7.75 0.26 20.51
C SER A 915 -9.14 0.11 21.15
N THR A 916 -9.26 -0.53 22.31
CA THR A 916 -10.53 -0.53 23.06
C THR A 916 -10.93 0.89 23.47
N TRP A 917 -12.22 1.11 23.69
CA TRP A 917 -12.81 2.43 23.97
C TRP A 917 -12.09 3.19 25.09
N GLU A 918 -11.69 2.50 26.16
CA GLU A 918 -11.03 3.06 27.35
C GLU A 918 -9.61 3.56 27.07
N MET A 919 -8.94 2.97 26.07
CA MET A 919 -7.57 3.33 25.69
C MET A 919 -7.52 4.46 24.66
N LYS A 920 -8.68 4.94 24.18
CA LYS A 920 -8.74 6.03 23.20
C LYS A 920 -8.60 7.39 23.86
N LYS A 921 -7.98 8.32 23.15
CA LYS A 921 -7.95 9.72 23.51
C LYS A 921 -9.39 10.26 23.48
N PRO A 922 -9.87 10.88 24.57
CA PRO A 922 -11.18 11.52 24.60
C PRO A 922 -11.09 12.82 23.79
N GLY A 923 -11.40 12.75 22.50
CA GLY A 923 -11.23 13.88 21.60
C GLY A 923 -11.58 13.52 20.16
N LEU A 924 -11.71 14.57 19.35
CA LEU A 924 -12.04 14.54 17.94
C LEU A 924 -10.78 14.76 17.11
N ILE A 925 -10.60 13.95 16.07
CA ILE A 925 -9.49 14.09 15.12
C ILE A 925 -10.02 14.19 13.69
N TRP A 926 -9.51 15.14 12.93
CA TRP A 926 -9.74 15.19 11.49
C TRP A 926 -8.46 15.58 10.74
N ARG A 927 -8.09 14.76 9.75
CA ARG A 927 -7.05 15.05 8.77
C ARG A 927 -7.53 14.71 7.37
N GLY A 928 -7.55 15.72 6.50
CA GLY A 928 -7.97 15.56 5.11
C GLY A 928 -7.52 16.74 4.25
N ALA A 929 -7.55 16.57 2.93
CA ALA A 929 -7.37 17.68 2.01
C ALA A 929 -8.64 18.54 1.97
N ALA A 930 -8.49 19.82 1.64
CA ALA A 930 -9.60 20.75 1.44
C ALA A 930 -10.32 20.54 0.10
N SER A 931 -10.56 19.28 -0.27
CA SER A 931 -11.32 18.90 -1.46
C SER A 931 -12.80 19.23 -1.29
N GLY A 932 -13.58 19.14 -2.36
CA GLY A 932 -14.95 19.65 -2.37
C GLY A 932 -15.30 20.51 -3.58
N GLY A 933 -14.31 20.84 -4.41
CA GLY A 933 -14.46 21.67 -5.59
C GLY A 933 -13.29 22.62 -5.77
N ARG A 934 -13.43 23.57 -6.70
CA ARG A 934 -12.41 24.60 -7.01
C ARG A 934 -12.60 25.81 -6.11
N ASN A 935 -11.97 25.77 -4.94
CA ASN A 935 -11.91 26.95 -4.09
C ASN A 935 -10.96 28.01 -4.71
N LYS A 936 -11.35 29.28 -4.61
CA LYS A 936 -10.73 30.49 -5.13
C LYS A 936 -10.70 31.57 -4.05
N GLU A 937 -9.96 32.64 -4.28
CA GLU A 937 -9.88 33.79 -3.37
C GLU A 937 -11.27 34.36 -3.04
N GLU A 938 -12.12 34.45 -4.06
CA GLU A 938 -13.47 34.96 -3.92
C GLU A 938 -14.41 34.02 -3.12
N ASN A 939 -14.31 32.70 -3.30
CA ASN A 939 -15.38 31.75 -2.92
C ASN A 939 -15.03 30.76 -1.79
N TRP A 940 -13.76 30.66 -1.33
CA TRP A 940 -13.33 29.62 -0.38
C TRP A 940 -14.12 29.61 0.94
N ARG A 941 -14.66 30.78 1.34
CA ARG A 941 -15.48 30.99 2.54
C ARG A 941 -16.79 30.18 2.55
N ARG A 942 -17.17 29.59 1.42
CA ARG A 942 -18.39 28.80 1.24
C ARG A 942 -18.14 27.29 1.29
N PHE A 943 -16.90 26.83 1.30
CA PHE A 943 -16.56 25.42 1.24
C PHE A 943 -16.68 24.71 2.59
N GLN A 944 -17.31 23.54 2.58
CA GLN A 944 -17.67 22.78 3.77
C GLN A 944 -16.47 22.34 4.62
N ARG A 945 -15.37 21.87 4.01
CA ARG A 945 -14.16 21.46 4.77
C ARG A 945 -13.40 22.64 5.37
N HIS A 946 -13.36 23.77 4.68
CA HIS A 946 -12.80 25.02 5.21
C HIS A 946 -13.61 25.48 6.42
N ARG A 947 -14.95 25.52 6.28
CA ARG A 947 -15.86 25.89 7.37
C ARG A 947 -15.72 24.98 8.58
N PHE A 948 -15.78 23.66 8.38
CA PHE A 948 -15.64 22.68 9.44
C PHE A 948 -14.33 22.86 10.24
N VAL A 949 -13.19 22.92 9.54
CA VAL A 949 -11.88 23.08 10.20
C VAL A 949 -11.80 24.40 10.97
N SER A 950 -12.32 25.50 10.44
CA SER A 950 -12.37 26.78 11.17
C SER A 950 -13.22 26.68 12.45
N MET A 951 -14.39 26.01 12.38
CA MET A 951 -15.30 25.87 13.52
C MET A 951 -14.71 25.04 14.67
N VAL A 952 -13.95 24.00 14.35
CA VAL A 952 -13.34 23.14 15.38
C VAL A 952 -11.89 23.52 15.69
N ASN A 953 -11.43 24.70 15.26
CA ASN A 953 -10.10 25.22 15.58
C ASN A 953 -10.17 26.27 16.68
N SER A 954 -9.57 25.98 17.83
CA SER A 954 -9.61 26.88 19.00
C SER A 954 -9.01 28.26 18.75
N THR A 955 -8.02 28.40 17.87
CA THR A 955 -7.46 29.70 17.49
C THR A 955 -8.47 30.51 16.67
N SER A 956 -9.11 29.89 15.68
CA SER A 956 -10.12 30.55 14.85
C SER A 956 -11.37 30.93 15.65
N VAL A 957 -11.80 30.07 16.60
CA VAL A 957 -12.90 30.36 17.53
C VAL A 957 -12.54 31.52 18.46
N ARG A 958 -11.32 31.54 19.01
CA ARG A 958 -10.83 32.65 19.86
C ARG A 958 -10.87 33.99 19.11
N GLU A 959 -10.40 33.99 17.87
CA GLU A 959 -10.37 35.19 17.05
C GLU A 959 -11.79 35.73 16.81
N ALA A 960 -12.74 34.84 16.53
CA ALA A 960 -14.15 35.19 16.36
C ALA A 960 -14.80 35.74 17.64
N GLU A 961 -14.43 35.24 18.83
CA GLU A 961 -14.90 35.76 20.12
C GLU A 961 -14.31 37.13 20.47
N THR A 962 -13.03 37.36 20.15
CA THR A 962 -12.28 38.50 20.69
C THR A 962 -12.30 39.73 19.80
N THR A 963 -12.31 39.56 18.47
CA THR A 963 -12.17 40.68 17.53
C THR A 963 -13.49 41.39 17.22
N GLY A 964 -14.64 40.76 17.50
CA GLY A 964 -15.96 41.26 17.11
C GLY A 964 -16.19 41.32 15.59
N ALA A 965 -15.20 41.01 14.76
CA ALA A 965 -15.24 41.11 13.30
C ALA A 965 -16.01 39.94 12.62
N GLY A 966 -16.45 38.94 13.40
CA GLY A 966 -17.08 37.72 12.91
C GLY A 966 -16.08 36.80 12.18
N PRO A 967 -16.27 35.46 12.22
CA PRO A 967 -15.40 34.57 11.48
C PRO A 967 -15.61 34.71 9.96
N PRO A 968 -14.59 34.45 9.12
CA PRO A 968 -14.68 34.66 7.68
C PRO A 968 -15.59 33.66 6.95
N ASN A 969 -15.81 32.47 7.51
CA ASN A 969 -16.49 31.36 6.83
C ASN A 969 -17.42 30.51 7.73
N PHE A 970 -17.63 30.91 8.99
CA PHE A 970 -18.56 30.25 9.91
C PHE A 970 -19.27 31.28 10.80
N VAL A 971 -20.21 30.83 11.63
CA VAL A 971 -20.85 31.66 12.67
C VAL A 971 -20.81 30.92 14.01
N LEU A 972 -20.62 31.67 15.10
CA LEU A 972 -20.72 31.14 16.45
C LEU A 972 -22.20 31.06 16.87
N PRO A 973 -22.59 30.12 17.76
CA PRO A 973 -23.96 30.03 18.24
C PRO A 973 -24.37 31.32 19.00
N ALA A 974 -25.30 32.10 18.44
CA ALA A 974 -25.58 33.47 18.90
C ALA A 974 -26.47 33.56 20.15
N TYR A 975 -27.32 32.56 20.40
CA TYR A 975 -28.29 32.54 21.53
C TYR A 975 -28.24 31.22 22.31
N ASN A 976 -27.07 30.58 22.32
CA ASN A 976 -26.88 29.26 22.91
C ASN A 976 -27.99 28.23 22.55
N PRO A 977 -28.29 28.01 21.25
CA PRO A 977 -29.36 27.11 20.82
C PRO A 977 -29.21 25.68 21.37
N TYR A 978 -27.99 25.24 21.66
CA TYR A 978 -27.71 23.91 22.17
C TYR A 978 -27.62 23.83 23.70
N ASP A 979 -27.98 24.91 24.41
CA ASP A 979 -27.91 25.02 25.87
C ASP A 979 -26.52 24.66 26.43
N LEU A 980 -25.45 25.07 25.74
CA LEU A 980 -24.05 24.83 26.11
C LEU A 980 -23.70 25.47 27.45
N ALA A 981 -22.85 24.80 28.24
CA ALA A 981 -22.42 25.27 29.55
C ALA A 981 -21.48 26.48 29.48
N SER A 982 -20.73 26.62 28.39
CA SER A 982 -19.95 27.82 28.07
C SER A 982 -20.46 28.38 26.75
N THR A 983 -20.79 29.67 26.72
CA THR A 983 -21.31 30.34 25.51
C THR A 983 -20.27 31.30 24.94
N PRO A 984 -20.24 31.50 23.60
CA PRO A 984 -19.38 32.52 22.99
C PRO A 984 -19.66 33.96 23.48
N SER A 985 -20.86 34.19 24.05
CA SER A 985 -21.29 35.48 24.59
C SER A 985 -20.92 35.72 26.05
N ASP A 986 -20.34 34.74 26.74
CA ASP A 986 -19.88 34.93 28.10
C ASP A 986 -18.70 35.91 28.06
N ASN A 987 -18.89 37.14 28.58
CA ASN A 987 -17.99 38.30 28.48
C ASN A 987 -16.53 38.11 29.01
N MET A 988 -16.09 36.86 29.22
CA MET A 988 -14.73 36.45 29.58
C MET A 988 -14.03 35.86 28.35
N GLY A 989 -13.78 36.70 27.34
CA GLY A 989 -13.27 36.30 26.02
C GLY A 989 -12.26 35.15 26.06
N GLY A 990 -12.62 34.02 25.46
CA GLY A 990 -11.78 32.83 25.36
C GLY A 990 -12.27 31.56 26.04
N THR A 991 -13.29 31.59 26.91
CA THR A 991 -13.77 30.39 27.63
C THR A 991 -14.28 29.29 26.70
N PHE A 992 -15.07 29.67 25.68
CA PHE A 992 -15.63 28.71 24.72
C PHE A 992 -14.54 28.21 23.74
N ALA A 993 -13.68 29.08 23.21
CA ALA A 993 -12.49 28.69 22.47
C ALA A 993 -11.54 27.76 23.25
N ASP A 994 -11.34 28.00 24.54
CA ASP A 994 -10.54 27.15 25.42
C ASP A 994 -11.14 25.76 25.54
N TRP A 995 -12.47 25.66 25.69
CA TRP A 995 -13.16 24.39 25.74
C TRP A 995 -13.02 23.61 24.42
N VAL A 996 -13.20 24.26 23.25
CA VAL A 996 -12.94 23.64 21.94
C VAL A 996 -11.52 23.08 21.85
N GLY A 997 -10.53 23.82 22.39
CA GLY A 997 -9.13 23.39 22.41
C GLY A 997 -8.84 22.16 23.29
N THR A 998 -9.76 21.76 24.18
CA THR A 998 -9.58 20.57 25.03
C THR A 998 -9.88 19.25 24.33
N TRP A 999 -10.70 19.27 23.27
CA TRP A 999 -11.16 18.05 22.61
C TRP A 999 -10.86 18.00 21.12
N SER A 1000 -10.60 19.12 20.43
CA SER A 1000 -10.44 19.12 18.97
C SER A 1000 -8.98 19.07 18.50
N ASP A 1001 -8.72 18.19 17.55
CA ASP A 1001 -7.49 18.16 16.75
C ASP A 1001 -7.85 18.04 15.25
N ALA A 1002 -8.16 19.14 14.59
CA ALA A 1002 -8.56 19.17 13.18
C ALA A 1002 -7.65 20.08 12.35
N ALA A 1003 -7.21 19.58 11.19
CA ALA A 1003 -6.39 20.36 10.27
C ALA A 1003 -6.46 19.84 8.83
N VAL A 1004 -6.30 20.77 7.88
CA VAL A 1004 -6.11 20.44 6.46
C VAL A 1004 -4.67 19.99 6.19
N VAL A 1005 -4.50 19.01 5.31
CA VAL A 1005 -3.17 18.53 4.89
C VAL A 1005 -2.75 19.06 3.52
N HIS A 1006 -3.70 19.65 2.79
CA HIS A 1006 -3.52 20.28 1.49
C HIS A 1006 -4.69 21.24 1.23
N LEU A 1007 -4.42 22.50 0.87
CA LEU A 1007 -5.46 23.54 0.67
C LEU A 1007 -6.16 23.48 -0.71
N LEU A 1008 -5.53 22.84 -1.71
CA LEU A 1008 -6.15 22.52 -3.01
C LEU A 1008 -6.76 23.76 -3.70
N CYS A 1009 -6.06 24.89 -3.63
CA CYS A 1009 -6.51 26.14 -4.20
C CYS A 1009 -6.53 26.11 -5.72
N PHE A 1010 -7.43 26.90 -6.34
CA PHE A 1010 -7.54 27.01 -7.79
C PHE A 1010 -7.40 28.46 -8.26
N PRO A 1011 -6.59 28.74 -9.30
CA PRO A 1011 -5.51 27.87 -9.80
C PRO A 1011 -4.47 27.59 -8.69
N ASP A 1012 -3.70 26.50 -8.79
CA ASP A 1012 -2.74 26.08 -7.75
C ASP A 1012 -1.31 26.59 -8.07
N PRO A 1013 -0.84 27.69 -7.44
CA PRO A 1013 0.52 28.17 -7.68
C PRO A 1013 1.57 27.47 -6.82
N ASN A 1014 1.21 26.77 -5.73
CA ASN A 1014 2.18 26.34 -4.72
C ASN A 1014 1.67 25.23 -3.77
N PRO A 1015 1.47 23.99 -4.25
CA PRO A 1015 1.01 22.89 -3.40
C PRO A 1015 2.04 22.59 -2.28
N PRO A 1016 1.62 22.32 -1.03
CA PRO A 1016 0.25 22.14 -0.53
C PRO A 1016 -0.45 23.41 0.02
N TYR A 1017 0.12 24.59 -0.21
CA TYR A 1017 -0.28 25.89 0.37
C TYR A 1017 -1.20 26.70 -0.56
N CYS A 1018 -1.68 27.86 -0.10
CA CYS A 1018 -2.54 28.74 -0.87
C CYS A 1018 -2.45 30.20 -0.41
N SER A 1019 -2.09 31.12 -1.31
CA SER A 1019 -1.86 32.53 -0.96
C SER A 1019 -3.04 33.23 -0.25
N TYR A 1020 -4.28 32.91 -0.62
CA TYR A 1020 -5.48 33.55 -0.06
C TYR A 1020 -6.09 32.81 1.14
N THR A 1021 -5.67 31.57 1.44
CA THR A 1021 -6.12 30.83 2.63
C THR A 1021 -5.03 30.58 3.68
N ASP A 1022 -3.75 30.70 3.33
CA ASP A 1022 -2.60 30.58 4.25
C ASP A 1022 -2.70 31.48 5.51
N PRO A 1023 -3.25 32.71 5.46
CA PRO A 1023 -3.45 33.52 6.66
C PRO A 1023 -4.42 32.90 7.67
N TYR A 1024 -5.34 32.04 7.23
CA TYR A 1024 -6.41 31.46 8.04
C TYR A 1024 -6.16 30.00 8.43
N PHE A 1025 -5.38 29.26 7.62
CA PHE A 1025 -5.18 27.82 7.81
C PHE A 1025 -3.70 27.46 7.90
N LYS A 1026 -3.39 26.56 8.85
CA LYS A 1026 -2.08 25.93 8.95
C LYS A 1026 -2.13 24.53 8.35
N VAL A 1027 -1.39 24.29 7.28
CA VAL A 1027 -1.23 22.95 6.68
C VAL A 1027 -0.51 22.03 7.67
N ALA A 1028 -1.17 20.93 8.03
CA ALA A 1028 -0.63 19.89 8.91
C ALA A 1028 -0.11 18.69 8.12
N LYS A 1029 0.68 17.85 8.79
CA LYS A 1029 1.10 16.57 8.22
C LYS A 1029 -0.10 15.62 8.10
N SER A 1030 -0.10 14.82 7.05
CA SER A 1030 -1.03 13.70 6.92
C SER A 1030 -0.86 12.72 8.08
N ILE A 1031 -1.98 12.17 8.56
CA ILE A 1031 -2.02 11.15 9.61
C ILE A 1031 -2.74 9.94 9.01
N PRO A 1032 -2.12 8.75 8.98
CA PRO A 1032 -2.78 7.52 8.55
C PRO A 1032 -4.07 7.28 9.32
N MET A 1033 -5.11 6.79 8.65
CA MET A 1033 -6.43 6.58 9.28
C MET A 1033 -6.36 5.65 10.50
N ALA A 1034 -5.48 4.64 10.45
CA ALA A 1034 -5.20 3.73 11.57
C ALA A 1034 -4.76 4.45 12.86
N GLU A 1035 -4.06 5.58 12.75
CA GLU A 1035 -3.66 6.41 13.89
C GLU A 1035 -4.81 7.32 14.36
N GLN A 1036 -5.66 7.77 13.43
CA GLN A 1036 -6.87 8.55 13.77
C GLN A 1036 -7.83 7.70 14.63
N TYR A 1037 -7.87 6.37 14.47
CA TYR A 1037 -8.63 5.47 15.34
C TYR A 1037 -8.20 5.45 16.81
N SER A 1038 -7.11 6.12 17.18
CA SER A 1038 -6.75 6.33 18.59
C SER A 1038 -7.63 7.37 19.30
N TYR A 1039 -8.48 8.09 18.57
CA TYR A 1039 -9.41 9.09 19.10
C TYR A 1039 -10.84 8.55 19.15
N LYS A 1040 -11.64 9.06 20.09
CA LYS A 1040 -13.04 8.61 20.26
C LYS A 1040 -13.98 9.08 19.16
N TYR A 1041 -13.76 10.26 18.56
CA TYR A 1041 -14.72 10.86 17.60
C TYR A 1041 -14.07 11.16 16.26
N LEU A 1042 -14.69 10.70 15.16
CA LEU A 1042 -14.17 10.76 13.79
C LEU A 1042 -15.15 11.46 12.84
N PRO A 1043 -14.94 12.73 12.48
CA PRO A 1043 -15.80 13.45 11.56
C PRO A 1043 -15.63 12.99 10.11
N ASP A 1044 -16.73 12.69 9.45
CA ASP A 1044 -16.82 12.35 8.03
C ASP A 1044 -17.54 13.49 7.28
N ILE A 1045 -16.78 14.17 6.41
CA ILE A 1045 -17.21 15.38 5.68
C ILE A 1045 -16.95 15.16 4.19
N ASP A 1046 -17.95 15.48 3.36
CA ASP A 1046 -17.89 15.35 1.90
C ASP A 1046 -16.66 16.02 1.27
N GLY A 1047 -16.13 15.38 0.24
CA GLY A 1047 -15.09 15.89 -0.66
C GLY A 1047 -15.72 16.35 -1.97
N ASN A 1048 -15.06 16.06 -3.10
CA ASN A 1048 -15.63 16.31 -4.44
C ASN A 1048 -16.97 15.57 -4.62
N SER A 1049 -17.10 14.42 -3.97
CA SER A 1049 -18.34 13.72 -3.73
C SER A 1049 -18.38 13.18 -2.29
N PHE A 1050 -18.94 11.98 -2.08
CA PHE A 1050 -18.92 11.31 -0.78
C PHE A 1050 -17.48 11.11 -0.24
N SER A 1051 -17.36 10.86 1.07
CA SER A 1051 -16.08 10.53 1.69
C SER A 1051 -15.80 9.02 1.65
N GLY A 1052 -14.81 8.61 0.87
CA GLY A 1052 -14.35 7.21 0.79
C GLY A 1052 -13.77 6.61 2.08
N ARG A 1053 -13.77 7.35 3.20
CA ARG A 1053 -13.29 6.91 4.52
C ARG A 1053 -14.42 6.43 5.44
N TYR A 1054 -15.67 6.77 5.14
CA TYR A 1054 -16.79 6.61 6.07
C TYR A 1054 -17.00 5.15 6.50
N ARG A 1055 -16.98 4.22 5.55
CA ARG A 1055 -17.08 2.80 5.86
C ARG A 1055 -16.01 2.36 6.85
N ALA A 1056 -14.75 2.76 6.65
CA ALA A 1056 -13.66 2.39 7.55
C ALA A 1056 -13.83 2.99 8.96
N PHE A 1057 -14.45 4.16 9.09
CA PHE A 1057 -14.81 4.73 10.40
C PHE A 1057 -15.84 3.87 11.13
N LEU A 1058 -16.85 3.34 10.42
CA LEU A 1058 -17.83 2.42 11.00
C LEU A 1058 -17.19 1.10 11.47
N PHE A 1059 -16.16 0.60 10.78
CA PHE A 1059 -15.41 -0.59 11.22
C PHE A 1059 -14.44 -0.32 12.39
N SER A 1060 -14.23 0.95 12.75
CA SER A 1060 -13.40 1.32 13.89
C SER A 1060 -14.16 1.21 15.21
N THR A 1061 -13.43 1.23 16.31
CA THR A 1061 -14.00 1.32 17.68
C THR A 1061 -14.26 2.78 18.11
N SER A 1062 -14.34 3.71 17.17
CA SER A 1062 -14.60 5.14 17.39
C SER A 1062 -16.01 5.50 16.90
N VAL A 1063 -16.53 6.67 17.30
CA VAL A 1063 -17.83 7.20 16.85
C VAL A 1063 -17.65 7.99 15.55
N PRO A 1064 -18.21 7.54 14.41
CA PRO A 1064 -18.27 8.36 13.22
C PRO A 1064 -19.31 9.47 13.40
N ILE A 1065 -18.92 10.71 13.11
CA ILE A 1065 -19.82 11.88 13.08
C ILE A 1065 -19.96 12.31 11.62
N LYS A 1066 -21.08 12.01 10.96
CA LYS A 1066 -21.23 12.18 9.51
C LYS A 1066 -22.09 13.38 9.15
N ALA A 1067 -21.62 14.19 8.23
CA ALA A 1067 -22.40 15.18 7.50
C ALA A 1067 -22.17 15.01 6.00
N THR A 1068 -23.25 14.80 5.25
CA THR A 1068 -23.18 14.55 3.81
C THR A 1068 -24.43 15.06 3.08
N ILE A 1069 -24.32 15.27 1.78
CA ILE A 1069 -25.45 15.45 0.85
C ILE A 1069 -25.57 14.30 -0.17
N TYR A 1070 -24.70 13.29 -0.06
CA TYR A 1070 -24.65 12.16 -0.99
C TYR A 1070 -25.38 10.94 -0.42
N ARG A 1071 -25.96 10.15 -1.33
CA ARG A 1071 -26.51 8.82 -1.10
C ARG A 1071 -25.50 7.76 -1.48
N GLU A 1072 -25.43 6.72 -0.66
CA GLU A 1072 -24.58 5.55 -0.84
C GLU A 1072 -25.41 4.25 -0.71
N TRP A 1073 -24.93 3.15 -1.28
CA TRP A 1073 -25.65 1.86 -1.33
C TRP A 1073 -26.13 1.31 0.02
N HIS A 1074 -25.45 1.68 1.12
CA HIS A 1074 -25.67 1.15 2.45
C HIS A 1074 -26.60 1.98 3.34
N ASP A 1075 -27.13 3.09 2.84
CA ASP A 1075 -27.92 4.02 3.67
C ASP A 1075 -29.16 3.36 4.28
N SER A 1076 -29.79 2.41 3.56
CA SER A 1076 -30.92 1.60 4.04
C SER A 1076 -30.57 0.62 5.17
N ARG A 1077 -29.27 0.42 5.44
CA ARG A 1077 -28.75 -0.51 6.44
C ARG A 1077 -28.34 0.20 7.71
N LEU A 1078 -28.21 1.53 7.72
CA LEU A 1078 -27.67 2.28 8.85
C LEU A 1078 -28.73 3.17 9.50
N VAL A 1079 -28.96 2.97 10.80
CA VAL A 1079 -29.84 3.81 11.61
C VAL A 1079 -29.01 4.93 12.28
N PRO A 1080 -29.29 6.21 11.99
CA PRO A 1080 -28.65 7.35 12.64
C PRO A 1080 -28.90 7.33 14.16
N TRP A 1081 -27.94 7.79 14.96
CA TRP A 1081 -27.90 7.70 16.44
C TRP A 1081 -27.75 6.30 17.02
N LYS A 1082 -27.91 5.24 16.23
CA LYS A 1082 -27.59 3.86 16.62
C LYS A 1082 -26.21 3.42 16.15
N HIS A 1083 -25.88 3.65 14.88
CA HIS A 1083 -24.62 3.20 14.28
C HIS A 1083 -23.59 4.31 14.06
N PHE A 1084 -24.05 5.56 13.97
CA PHE A 1084 -23.22 6.76 13.80
C PHE A 1084 -23.98 7.98 14.31
N VAL A 1085 -23.27 9.10 14.49
CA VAL A 1085 -23.87 10.38 14.89
C VAL A 1085 -24.10 11.24 13.64
N PRO A 1086 -25.35 11.57 13.27
CA PRO A 1086 -25.62 12.48 12.17
C PRO A 1086 -25.37 13.94 12.59
N MET A 1087 -24.76 14.71 11.69
CA MET A 1087 -24.45 16.13 11.86
C MET A 1087 -24.99 16.94 10.67
N HIS A 1088 -25.49 18.14 10.94
CA HIS A 1088 -26.03 19.04 9.92
C HIS A 1088 -24.91 19.61 9.02
N ASN A 1089 -25.21 19.96 7.76
CA ASN A 1089 -24.22 20.49 6.80
C ASN A 1089 -23.75 21.94 7.10
N GLU A 1090 -24.39 22.62 8.06
CA GLU A 1090 -23.90 23.88 8.66
C GLU A 1090 -22.89 23.63 9.80
N PHE A 1091 -22.85 22.40 10.35
CA PHE A 1091 -21.98 21.95 11.46
C PHE A 1091 -22.17 22.65 12.81
N SER A 1092 -23.18 23.50 12.97
CA SER A 1092 -23.39 24.24 14.24
C SER A 1092 -23.71 23.31 15.41
N ASP A 1093 -24.30 22.15 15.13
CA ASP A 1093 -24.61 21.09 16.07
C ASP A 1093 -23.38 20.32 16.59
N VAL A 1094 -22.20 20.50 15.97
CA VAL A 1094 -20.95 19.87 16.44
C VAL A 1094 -20.64 20.23 17.90
N TYR A 1095 -20.92 21.46 18.32
CA TYR A 1095 -20.65 21.88 19.69
C TYR A 1095 -21.58 21.18 20.68
N GLY A 1096 -22.88 21.09 20.39
CA GLY A 1096 -23.83 20.35 21.22
C GLY A 1096 -23.52 18.85 21.27
N ILE A 1097 -23.15 18.26 20.12
CA ILE A 1097 -22.72 16.86 20.01
C ILE A 1097 -21.49 16.61 20.89
N MET A 1098 -20.48 17.48 20.80
CA MET A 1098 -19.24 17.31 21.57
C MET A 1098 -19.45 17.58 23.07
N GLU A 1099 -20.25 18.55 23.48
CA GLU A 1099 -20.58 18.72 24.91
C GLU A 1099 -21.35 17.52 25.46
N TYR A 1100 -22.29 16.97 24.70
CA TYR A 1100 -23.02 15.77 25.11
C TYR A 1100 -22.08 14.58 25.36
N PHE A 1101 -21.18 14.27 24.42
CA PHE A 1101 -20.32 13.09 24.53
C PHE A 1101 -19.06 13.30 25.38
N PHE A 1102 -18.39 14.44 25.25
CA PHE A 1102 -17.12 14.75 25.92
C PHE A 1102 -17.31 15.48 27.25
N GLY A 1103 -18.35 16.32 27.37
CA GLY A 1103 -18.63 17.14 28.55
C GLY A 1103 -17.90 18.48 28.55
N ASN A 1104 -18.01 19.20 29.68
CA ASN A 1104 -17.30 20.45 29.94
C ASN A 1104 -16.84 20.48 31.40
N ALA A 1105 -15.66 19.89 31.64
CA ALA A 1105 -15.14 19.72 32.99
C ALA A 1105 -14.87 21.05 33.72
N LYS A 1106 -14.57 22.13 33.00
CA LYS A 1106 -14.37 23.47 33.59
C LYS A 1106 -15.66 24.01 34.21
N GLU A 1107 -16.80 23.69 33.61
CA GLU A 1107 -18.13 24.06 34.10
C GLU A 1107 -18.77 22.98 34.99
N GLY A 1108 -17.98 21.99 35.44
CA GLY A 1108 -18.48 20.92 36.31
C GLY A 1108 -19.42 19.92 35.61
N LEU A 1109 -19.37 19.84 34.28
CA LEU A 1109 -20.25 18.97 33.49
C LEU A 1109 -19.54 17.74 32.92
N GLY A 1110 -20.07 16.55 33.20
CA GLY A 1110 -19.59 15.29 32.62
C GLY A 1110 -20.16 15.00 31.24
N GLY A 1111 -19.48 14.15 30.46
CA GLY A 1111 -19.97 13.65 29.16
C GLY A 1111 -20.70 12.30 29.27
N HIS A 1112 -21.51 11.98 28.26
CA HIS A 1112 -22.21 10.71 28.10
C HIS A 1112 -21.33 9.64 27.43
N ASP A 1113 -20.18 9.35 28.05
CA ASP A 1113 -19.15 8.48 27.48
C ASP A 1113 -19.68 7.07 27.16
N ALA A 1114 -20.57 6.54 28.00
CA ALA A 1114 -21.21 5.23 27.82
C ALA A 1114 -22.12 5.19 26.58
N VAL A 1115 -22.81 6.29 26.26
CA VAL A 1115 -23.63 6.39 25.05
C VAL A 1115 -22.74 6.44 23.81
N GLY A 1116 -21.65 7.22 23.86
CA GLY A 1116 -20.64 7.25 22.80
C GLY A 1116 -20.04 5.86 22.53
N ARG A 1117 -19.70 5.12 23.59
CA ARG A 1117 -19.25 3.73 23.49
C ARG A 1117 -20.29 2.83 22.84
N GLY A 1118 -21.54 2.94 23.26
CA GLY A 1118 -22.65 2.15 22.72
C GLY A 1118 -22.83 2.35 21.22
N ILE A 1119 -22.74 3.59 20.72
CA ILE A 1119 -22.80 3.90 19.29
C ILE A 1119 -21.57 3.37 18.55
N ALA A 1120 -20.36 3.55 19.09
CA ALA A 1120 -19.13 3.10 18.43
C ALA A 1120 -19.07 1.56 18.32
N GLU A 1121 -19.25 0.86 19.43
CA GLU A 1121 -19.17 -0.61 19.47
C GLU A 1121 -20.38 -1.25 18.78
N GLY A 1122 -21.58 -0.68 18.94
CA GLY A 1122 -22.80 -1.13 18.27
C GLY A 1122 -22.75 -0.89 16.77
N GLY A 1123 -22.30 0.29 16.33
CA GLY A 1123 -22.07 0.63 14.93
C GLY A 1123 -21.05 -0.28 14.27
N LYS A 1124 -19.93 -0.55 14.96
CA LYS A 1124 -18.93 -1.51 14.49
C LYS A 1124 -19.49 -2.92 14.35
N ALA A 1125 -20.11 -3.45 15.41
CA ALA A 1125 -20.67 -4.79 15.39
C ALA A 1125 -21.72 -4.95 14.27
N TRP A 1126 -22.48 -3.89 14.01
CA TRP A 1126 -23.45 -3.87 12.91
C TRP A 1126 -22.78 -3.78 11.54
N ALA A 1127 -21.78 -2.91 11.36
CA ALA A 1127 -21.02 -2.80 10.11
C ALA A 1127 -20.30 -4.11 9.75
N GLU A 1128 -19.73 -4.80 10.74
CA GLU A 1128 -19.15 -6.14 10.61
C GLU A 1128 -20.18 -7.21 10.23
N LYS A 1129 -21.48 -6.91 10.33
CA LYS A 1129 -22.58 -7.82 9.98
C LYS A 1129 -23.23 -7.50 8.63
N VAL A 1130 -23.34 -6.22 8.27
CA VAL A 1130 -24.15 -5.79 7.10
C VAL A 1130 -23.42 -4.93 6.07
N LEU A 1131 -22.16 -4.54 6.30
CA LEU A 1131 -21.34 -3.72 5.39
C LEU A 1131 -20.04 -4.40 4.94
N ARG A 1132 -19.95 -5.73 5.06
CA ARG A 1132 -18.77 -6.49 4.61
C ARG A 1132 -18.69 -6.50 3.08
N LYS A 1133 -17.56 -6.97 2.53
CA LYS A 1133 -17.44 -7.20 1.08
C LYS A 1133 -18.48 -8.19 0.60
N GLU A 1134 -18.81 -9.17 1.43
CA GLU A 1134 -19.88 -10.13 1.18
C GLU A 1134 -21.24 -9.45 1.04
N ASP A 1135 -21.54 -8.47 1.90
CA ASP A 1135 -22.81 -7.74 1.82
C ASP A 1135 -22.88 -6.83 0.58
N MET A 1136 -21.73 -6.31 0.11
CA MET A 1136 -21.63 -5.62 -1.18
C MET A 1136 -21.93 -6.57 -2.34
N MET A 1137 -21.33 -7.77 -2.34
CA MET A 1137 -21.59 -8.80 -3.36
C MET A 1137 -23.06 -9.22 -3.37
N VAL A 1138 -23.69 -9.40 -2.20
CA VAL A 1138 -25.12 -9.72 -2.08
C VAL A 1138 -26.00 -8.59 -2.64
N TYR A 1139 -25.65 -7.33 -2.38
CA TYR A 1139 -26.35 -6.18 -2.94
C TYR A 1139 -26.18 -6.10 -4.46
N VAL A 1140 -24.96 -6.21 -4.98
CA VAL A 1140 -24.68 -6.10 -6.41
C VAL A 1140 -25.26 -7.29 -7.19
N LEU A 1141 -25.20 -8.50 -6.65
CA LEU A 1141 -25.86 -9.66 -7.26
C LEU A 1141 -27.36 -9.41 -7.38
N ARG A 1142 -28.00 -8.89 -6.32
CA ARG A 1142 -29.43 -8.55 -6.43
C ARG A 1142 -29.69 -7.46 -7.46
N LEU A 1143 -28.90 -6.39 -7.41
CA LEU A 1143 -29.03 -5.25 -8.31
C LEU A 1143 -28.94 -5.69 -9.77
N LEU A 1144 -27.97 -6.54 -10.10
CA LEU A 1144 -27.71 -6.93 -11.48
C LEU A 1144 -28.69 -7.99 -11.99
N LEU A 1145 -29.25 -8.84 -11.13
CA LEU A 1145 -30.38 -9.70 -11.50
C LEU A 1145 -31.64 -8.88 -11.85
N GLU A 1146 -31.93 -7.84 -11.06
CA GLU A 1146 -33.05 -6.93 -11.35
C GLU A 1146 -32.78 -6.06 -12.57
N TYR A 1147 -31.55 -5.55 -12.72
CA TYR A 1147 -31.17 -4.74 -13.88
C TYR A 1147 -31.22 -5.54 -15.18
N ALA A 1148 -30.72 -6.78 -15.18
CA ALA A 1148 -30.83 -7.68 -16.32
C ALA A 1148 -32.30 -7.95 -16.69
N ARG A 1149 -33.17 -8.10 -15.68
CA ARG A 1149 -34.62 -8.23 -15.89
C ARG A 1149 -35.20 -6.96 -16.52
N VAL A 1150 -34.88 -5.77 -16.01
CA VAL A 1150 -35.35 -4.48 -16.56
C VAL A 1150 -34.96 -4.31 -18.03
N CYS A 1151 -33.79 -4.83 -18.40
CA CYS A 1151 -33.24 -4.82 -19.75
C CYS A 1151 -33.79 -5.94 -20.65
N ASP A 1152 -34.64 -6.85 -20.17
CA ASP A 1152 -35.21 -7.95 -20.97
C ASP A 1152 -36.56 -7.52 -21.60
N ASP A 1153 -36.84 -8.02 -22.80
CA ASP A 1153 -38.10 -7.71 -23.50
C ASP A 1153 -39.29 -8.45 -22.87
N ASP A 1154 -39.06 -9.56 -22.14
CA ASP A 1154 -40.08 -10.35 -21.45
C ASP A 1154 -40.23 -9.96 -19.95
N ARG A 1155 -39.62 -8.83 -19.53
CA ARG A 1155 -39.50 -8.39 -18.12
C ARG A 1155 -40.77 -8.39 -17.27
N ASP A 1156 -41.93 -8.16 -17.90
CA ASP A 1156 -43.24 -8.11 -17.24
C ASP A 1156 -43.74 -9.50 -16.83
N VAL A 1157 -43.35 -10.54 -17.56
CA VAL A 1157 -43.68 -11.93 -17.26
C VAL A 1157 -42.52 -12.71 -16.65
N MET A 1158 -41.36 -12.09 -16.45
CA MET A 1158 -40.22 -12.76 -15.80
C MET A 1158 -40.36 -12.86 -14.28
N GLY A 1159 -39.98 -14.00 -13.73
CA GLY A 1159 -39.84 -14.17 -12.29
C GLY A 1159 -39.49 -15.59 -11.83
N TRP A 1160 -39.05 -15.71 -10.59
CA TRP A 1160 -38.76 -16.98 -9.92
C TRP A 1160 -40.04 -17.76 -9.59
N ARG A 1161 -40.09 -19.04 -10.00
CA ARG A 1161 -41.27 -19.91 -9.93
C ARG A 1161 -41.45 -20.68 -8.61
N GLY A 1162 -40.41 -20.84 -7.78
CA GLY A 1162 -40.48 -21.59 -6.52
C GLY A 1162 -40.65 -23.11 -6.68
N GLY A 1163 -39.84 -23.92 -5.97
CA GLY A 1163 -40.19 -25.32 -5.70
C GLY A 1163 -39.72 -26.44 -6.66
N GLN A 1164 -38.60 -26.31 -7.39
CA GLN A 1164 -37.90 -27.49 -7.92
C GLN A 1164 -36.38 -27.37 -7.70
N GLY A 1165 -35.88 -28.08 -6.69
CA GLY A 1165 -34.44 -28.28 -6.52
C GLY A 1165 -33.88 -29.04 -7.71
N VAL A 1166 -32.94 -28.44 -8.43
CA VAL A 1166 -32.13 -29.12 -9.43
C VAL A 1166 -30.87 -29.62 -8.72
N GLY A 1167 -30.77 -30.94 -8.61
CA GLY A 1167 -29.65 -31.65 -7.97
C GLY A 1167 -28.45 -31.87 -8.87
#